data_AF-A0A930P076-F1
#
_entry.id   AF-A0A930P076-F1
#
_cell.length_a   1.000
_cell.length_b   1.000
_cell.length_c   1.000
_cell.angle_alpha   90.00
_cell.angle_beta   90.00
_cell.angle_gamma   90.00
#
_symmetry.space_group_name_H-M   'P 1'
#
loop_
_entity.id
_entity.type
_entity.pdbx_description
1 polymer ?
#
loop_
_entity_poly.entity_id
_entity_poly.type
_entity_poly.pdbx_seq_one_letter_code
_entity_poly.pdbx_strand_id
1 'polypeptide(L)'
;MSLKEKLTSVIEFLGFKQKFEDKSLSQDEFNSVVEAYQKKYQSTLADDIASEKAAQKTAQQADEFQKMLNTIQSVLNGGEPSASADDNGNQQPTQQGNATLEGILEGIKGMRADIQAMGSNPAPDVPAQTVNAVPLNVNGFANTADYLFGVEHPFFSMKNRWNQIAANPRAASALPEVDEQVDGAAFYKEVSNYANSLKHRYQYLQQNKMLDAAALAKGTYATNYDGVDNAGLGDQFVVLRQDALIARVLQVRDLTQFFPVAYGYQDRGLVFNAFFDEVSQAYQSGEVFKGGMKIENHYGYVDDAMIKMEWGPMKEIERKYIGYLNKEGSDPIKWSMIEYQLLNTLRAAQVEQNKRRMRGIYVKPDKGVAGSYLNAATGVLHTLLRYVHQYDIKPHDESTYRTYTQATFLLAVQEFIADVRASITEDMDLDNHFIYLNKNHQAWWIKNVRSTYGKDTDFAGPMGALSVVPDTTMRIIWLPYLGQTPFMMLHEPGNIQFLEYVPGEMLSVKMQENMEQVRAWSTWKEGTSASFTGRRFSTKDEMDKNNYEWQQIFINLFATTITDKVDGNNGFWQITDSTTTLTTITDIENAKAGVAYCIECGDKTKLPKIAQSGKFDSITAAFTATAVGDYIMVILGADNKFRELERCVGGKRTINKELQPNVPGGR
;
A
#
# COMPACT_ATOMS: atom_id res chain seq x y z
N MET A 1 -51.44 -1.27 -46.35
CA MET A 1 -49.97 -1.24 -46.36
C MET A 1 -49.49 -2.56 -46.91
N SER A 2 -48.59 -2.51 -47.89
CA SER A 2 -47.81 -3.67 -48.33
C SER A 2 -46.96 -4.21 -47.18
N LEU A 3 -46.55 -5.48 -47.23
CA LEU A 3 -45.61 -6.06 -46.28
C LEU A 3 -44.34 -5.21 -46.13
N LYS A 4 -43.85 -4.63 -47.23
CA LYS A 4 -42.67 -3.74 -47.24
C LYS A 4 -42.89 -2.52 -46.35
N GLU A 5 -44.02 -1.84 -46.51
CA GLU A 5 -44.35 -0.64 -45.71
C GLU A 5 -44.54 -0.99 -44.23
N LYS A 6 -45.17 -2.12 -43.93
CA LYS A 6 -45.35 -2.59 -42.55
C LYS A 6 -44.00 -2.91 -41.89
N LEU A 7 -43.13 -3.64 -42.58
CA LEU A 7 -41.83 -4.05 -42.07
C LEU A 7 -40.90 -2.84 -41.88
N THR A 8 -40.80 -1.96 -42.88
CA THR A 8 -40.02 -0.72 -42.77
C THR A 8 -40.52 0.16 -41.62
N SER A 9 -41.84 0.26 -41.41
CA SER A 9 -42.41 1.04 -40.30
C SER A 9 -42.04 0.49 -38.92
N VAL A 10 -41.86 -0.82 -38.77
CA VAL A 10 -41.44 -1.44 -37.50
C VAL A 10 -39.94 -1.28 -37.29
N ILE A 11 -39.15 -1.46 -38.33
CA ILE A 11 -37.70 -1.27 -38.30
C ILE A 11 -37.34 0.17 -37.97
N GLU A 12 -38.05 1.14 -38.56
CA GLU A 12 -37.89 2.57 -38.23
C GLU A 12 -38.31 2.87 -36.80
N PHE A 13 -39.41 2.29 -36.32
CA PHE A 13 -39.87 2.45 -34.94
C PHE A 13 -38.85 1.95 -33.92
N LEU A 14 -38.13 0.87 -34.23
CA LEU A 14 -37.09 0.29 -33.37
C LEU A 14 -35.71 0.95 -33.56
N GLY A 15 -35.58 1.93 -34.47
CA GLY A 15 -34.31 2.61 -34.74
C GLY A 15 -33.29 1.78 -35.52
N PHE A 16 -33.71 0.69 -36.16
CA PHE A 16 -32.82 -0.25 -36.86
C PHE A 16 -32.69 0.00 -38.36
N LYS A 17 -33.17 1.13 -38.87
CA LYS A 17 -33.19 1.44 -40.31
C LYS A 17 -31.83 1.26 -40.97
N GLN A 18 -30.79 1.87 -40.40
CA GLN A 18 -29.45 1.82 -40.97
C GLN A 18 -28.84 0.42 -40.89
N LYS A 19 -29.01 -0.27 -39.74
CA LYS A 19 -28.58 -1.66 -39.59
C LYS A 19 -29.28 -2.61 -40.57
N PHE A 20 -30.54 -2.36 -40.88
CA PHE A 20 -31.32 -3.18 -41.81
C PHE A 20 -30.88 -2.96 -43.26
N GLU A 21 -30.60 -1.72 -43.64
CA GLU A 21 -30.01 -1.38 -44.94
C GLU A 21 -28.60 -1.96 -45.09
N ASP A 22 -27.80 -1.92 -44.01
CA ASP A 22 -26.43 -2.44 -43.94
C ASP A 22 -26.36 -3.96 -43.72
N LYS A 23 -27.51 -4.67 -43.64
CA LYS A 23 -27.62 -6.13 -43.40
C LYS A 23 -26.88 -6.61 -42.14
N SER A 24 -26.87 -5.81 -41.09
CA SER A 24 -26.09 -6.03 -39.86
C SER A 24 -26.94 -6.22 -38.59
N LEU A 25 -28.26 -6.44 -38.71
CA LEU A 25 -29.08 -6.77 -37.55
C LEU A 25 -28.60 -8.08 -36.91
N SER A 26 -28.44 -8.07 -35.59
CA SER A 26 -28.25 -9.31 -34.83
C SER A 26 -29.55 -10.12 -34.76
N GLN A 27 -29.44 -11.38 -34.36
CA GLN A 27 -30.60 -12.28 -34.22
C GLN A 27 -31.60 -11.78 -33.17
N ASP A 28 -31.11 -11.24 -32.05
CA ASP A 28 -31.95 -10.66 -30.98
C ASP A 28 -32.65 -9.36 -31.42
N GLU A 29 -31.96 -8.54 -32.22
CA GLU A 29 -32.54 -7.34 -32.82
C GLU A 29 -33.62 -7.69 -33.85
N PHE A 30 -33.42 -8.75 -34.63
CA PHE A 30 -34.43 -9.25 -35.56
C PHE A 30 -35.65 -9.84 -34.83
N ASN A 31 -35.44 -10.53 -33.71
CA ASN A 31 -36.55 -11.02 -32.86
C ASN A 31 -37.40 -9.87 -32.33
N SER A 32 -36.76 -8.77 -31.91
CA SER A 32 -37.45 -7.55 -31.49
C SER A 32 -38.30 -6.95 -32.62
N VAL A 33 -37.83 -7.02 -33.87
CA VAL A 33 -38.61 -6.62 -35.07
C VAL A 33 -39.83 -7.53 -35.26
N VAL A 34 -39.68 -8.85 -35.14
CA VAL A 34 -40.78 -9.81 -35.32
C VAL A 34 -41.86 -9.63 -34.25
N GLU A 35 -41.47 -9.46 -32.99
CA GLU A 35 -42.40 -9.23 -31.87
C GLU A 35 -43.12 -7.89 -32.00
N ALA A 36 -42.39 -6.81 -32.30
CA ALA A 36 -42.97 -5.50 -32.52
C ALA A 36 -43.91 -5.50 -33.73
N TYR A 37 -43.59 -6.23 -34.79
CA TYR A 37 -44.46 -6.41 -35.96
C TYR A 37 -45.76 -7.10 -35.57
N GLN A 38 -45.68 -8.22 -34.84
CA GLN A 38 -46.86 -8.96 -34.38
C GLN A 38 -47.71 -8.14 -33.43
N LYS A 39 -47.10 -7.38 -32.50
CA LYS A 39 -47.81 -6.51 -31.57
C LYS A 39 -48.49 -5.33 -32.27
N LYS A 40 -47.85 -4.75 -33.29
CA LYS A 40 -48.33 -3.56 -34.01
C LYS A 40 -49.41 -3.87 -35.04
N TYR A 41 -49.30 -4.98 -35.76
CA TYR A 41 -50.22 -5.33 -36.85
C TYR A 41 -51.17 -6.47 -36.53
N GLN A 42 -51.03 -7.11 -35.37
CA GLN A 42 -51.83 -8.27 -34.93
C GLN A 42 -51.82 -9.44 -35.95
N SER A 43 -50.87 -9.44 -36.88
CA SER A 43 -50.57 -10.50 -37.85
C SER A 43 -49.14 -10.97 -37.65
N THR A 44 -48.84 -12.23 -37.95
CA THR A 44 -47.46 -12.70 -37.88
C THR A 44 -46.73 -12.33 -39.16
N LEU A 45 -45.44 -11.99 -39.04
CA LEU A 45 -44.60 -11.68 -40.21
C LEU A 45 -44.60 -12.83 -41.22
N ALA A 46 -44.65 -14.08 -40.74
CA ALA A 46 -44.76 -15.29 -41.55
C ALA A 46 -46.05 -15.34 -42.39
N ASP A 47 -47.20 -15.01 -41.80
CA ASP A 47 -48.50 -15.04 -42.49
C ASP A 47 -48.62 -13.93 -43.53
N ASP A 48 -48.10 -12.74 -43.23
CA ASP A 48 -48.07 -11.62 -44.17
C ASP A 48 -47.07 -11.87 -45.32
N ILE A 49 -45.92 -12.52 -45.06
CA ILE A 49 -44.97 -13.00 -46.09
C ILE A 49 -45.65 -14.01 -47.03
N ALA A 50 -46.38 -14.99 -46.49
CA ALA A 50 -47.11 -15.98 -47.29
C ALA A 50 -48.24 -15.34 -48.13
N SER A 51 -48.94 -14.36 -47.54
CA SER A 51 -50.03 -13.64 -48.20
C SER A 51 -49.54 -12.71 -49.32
N GLU A 52 -48.41 -12.03 -49.13
CA GLU A 52 -47.80 -11.15 -50.15
C GLU A 52 -47.29 -11.95 -51.36
N LYS A 53 -46.79 -13.18 -51.16
CA LYS A 53 -46.42 -14.09 -52.26
C LYS A 53 -47.64 -14.50 -53.10
N ALA A 54 -48.77 -14.79 -52.45
CA ALA A 54 -50.01 -15.16 -53.12
C ALA A 54 -50.65 -13.99 -53.89
N ALA A 55 -50.35 -12.75 -53.51
CA ALA A 55 -50.92 -11.53 -54.08
C ALA A 55 -50.15 -10.95 -55.28
N GLN A 56 -48.96 -11.47 -55.61
CA GLN A 56 -48.13 -10.96 -56.71
C GLN A 56 -48.73 -11.26 -58.08
N LYS A 57 -48.98 -10.21 -58.88
CA LYS A 57 -49.54 -10.34 -60.23
C LYS A 57 -48.60 -9.86 -61.33
N THR A 58 -47.50 -9.18 -60.99
CA THR A 58 -46.59 -8.53 -61.96
C THR A 58 -45.12 -8.88 -61.70
N ALA A 59 -44.33 -9.03 -62.76
CA ALA A 59 -42.92 -9.44 -62.67
C ALA A 59 -42.03 -8.50 -61.81
N GLN A 60 -42.33 -7.20 -61.79
CA GLN A 60 -41.62 -6.24 -60.92
C GLN A 60 -41.90 -6.44 -59.42
N GLN A 61 -43.12 -6.84 -59.04
CA GLN A 61 -43.46 -7.10 -57.64
C GLN A 61 -42.82 -8.40 -57.14
N ALA A 62 -42.66 -9.38 -58.03
CA ALA A 62 -41.95 -10.62 -57.72
C ALA A 62 -40.45 -10.39 -57.49
N ASP A 63 -39.81 -9.52 -58.27
CA ASP A 63 -38.38 -9.21 -58.13
C ASP A 63 -38.09 -8.40 -56.84
N GLU A 64 -38.94 -7.44 -56.49
CA GLU A 64 -38.81 -6.70 -55.22
C GLU A 64 -39.06 -7.60 -54.00
N PHE A 65 -40.04 -8.50 -54.08
CA PHE A 65 -40.30 -9.46 -53.01
C PHE A 65 -39.15 -10.45 -52.85
N GLN A 66 -38.56 -10.93 -53.95
CA GLN A 66 -37.41 -11.82 -53.89
C GLN A 66 -36.18 -11.14 -53.26
N LYS A 67 -35.96 -9.85 -53.55
CA LYS A 67 -34.92 -9.05 -52.88
C LYS A 67 -35.18 -8.94 -51.37
N MET A 68 -36.42 -8.73 -50.96
CA MET A 68 -36.79 -8.70 -49.54
C MET A 68 -36.54 -10.04 -48.85
N LEU A 69 -36.91 -11.16 -49.47
CA LEU A 69 -36.66 -12.50 -48.94
C LEU A 69 -35.15 -12.78 -48.79
N ASN A 70 -34.34 -12.38 -49.77
CA ASN A 70 -32.88 -12.53 -49.70
C ASN A 70 -32.28 -11.70 -48.55
N THR A 71 -32.79 -10.49 -48.29
CA THR A 71 -32.37 -9.67 -47.15
C THR A 71 -32.74 -10.33 -45.82
N ILE A 72 -33.97 -10.84 -45.68
CA ILE A 72 -34.41 -11.55 -44.48
C ILE A 72 -33.54 -12.79 -44.21
N GLN A 73 -33.23 -13.57 -45.24
CA GLN A 73 -32.36 -14.74 -45.12
C GLN A 73 -30.93 -14.36 -44.71
N SER A 74 -30.37 -13.27 -45.23
CA SER A 74 -29.02 -12.81 -44.85
C SER A 74 -28.92 -12.42 -43.37
N VAL A 75 -30.00 -11.87 -42.81
CA VAL A 75 -30.07 -11.53 -41.38
C VAL A 75 -30.26 -12.79 -40.52
N LEU A 76 -31.09 -13.74 -40.96
CA LEU A 76 -31.28 -15.03 -40.27
C LEU A 76 -30.00 -15.87 -40.18
N ASN A 77 -29.08 -15.73 -41.15
CA ASN A 77 -27.82 -16.48 -41.17
C ASN A 77 -26.68 -15.83 -40.37
N GLY A 78 -26.88 -14.65 -39.78
CA GLY A 78 -25.87 -13.90 -39.01
C GLY A 78 -24.79 -13.27 -39.90
N GLY A 79 -24.77 -11.95 -40.01
CA GLY A 79 -23.79 -11.24 -40.82
C GLY A 79 -22.33 -11.43 -40.33
N GLU A 80 -21.48 -12.06 -41.14
CA GLU A 80 -20.03 -11.97 -40.98
C GLU A 80 -19.52 -10.60 -41.49
N PRO A 81 -18.63 -9.91 -40.75
CA PRO A 81 -17.90 -8.76 -41.27
C PRO A 81 -16.73 -9.26 -42.14
N SER A 82 -16.82 -9.08 -43.45
CA SER A 82 -15.68 -9.31 -44.36
C SER A 82 -14.63 -8.19 -44.19
N ALA A 83 -13.50 -8.52 -43.56
CA ALA A 83 -12.26 -7.74 -43.61
C ALA A 83 -11.25 -8.37 -44.59
N SER A 84 -10.44 -7.50 -45.18
CA SER A 84 -9.65 -7.62 -46.40
C SER A 84 -8.48 -8.62 -46.38
N ALA A 85 -8.19 -9.14 -47.58
CA ALA A 85 -6.89 -9.53 -48.14
C ALA A 85 -5.94 -10.41 -47.31
N ASP A 86 -5.89 -11.70 -47.66
CA ASP A 86 -4.63 -12.30 -48.12
C ASP A 86 -4.89 -13.48 -49.06
N ASP A 87 -4.09 -13.52 -50.11
CA ASP A 87 -4.15 -14.42 -51.26
C ASP A 87 -3.35 -15.70 -50.96
N ASN A 88 -4.02 -16.85 -50.95
CA ASN A 88 -3.50 -18.09 -51.55
C ASN A 88 -4.52 -19.25 -51.50
N GLY A 89 -5.18 -19.47 -52.63
CA GLY A 89 -5.22 -20.77 -53.29
C GLY A 89 -6.22 -21.83 -52.83
N ASN A 90 -7.28 -21.98 -53.63
CA ASN A 90 -8.18 -23.13 -53.81
C ASN A 90 -9.30 -23.38 -52.80
N GLN A 91 -10.42 -22.68 -53.00
CA GLN A 91 -11.75 -23.30 -53.16
C GLN A 91 -12.67 -22.35 -53.94
N GLN A 92 -13.34 -22.87 -54.98
CA GLN A 92 -14.29 -22.11 -55.79
C GLN A 92 -15.49 -21.62 -54.95
N PRO A 93 -15.98 -20.39 -55.16
CA PRO A 93 -17.13 -19.87 -54.42
C PRO A 93 -18.43 -20.56 -54.85
N THR A 94 -19.09 -21.25 -53.92
CA THR A 94 -20.48 -21.71 -54.09
C THR A 94 -21.40 -20.50 -54.19
N GLN A 95 -22.06 -20.33 -55.34
CA GLN A 95 -23.14 -19.37 -55.55
C GLN A 95 -24.27 -19.62 -54.53
N GLN A 96 -24.50 -18.65 -53.65
CA GLN A 96 -25.65 -18.62 -52.76
C GLN A 96 -26.94 -18.52 -53.61
N GLY A 97 -27.76 -19.57 -53.61
CA GLY A 97 -29.04 -19.58 -54.33
C GLY A 97 -30.04 -18.58 -53.73
N ASN A 98 -31.00 -18.11 -54.53
CA ASN A 98 -32.10 -17.24 -54.07
C ASN A 98 -32.83 -17.87 -52.87
N ALA A 99 -33.15 -17.05 -51.85
CA ALA A 99 -33.81 -17.51 -50.63
C ALA A 99 -35.18 -18.10 -50.94
N THR A 100 -35.42 -19.31 -50.44
CA THR A 100 -36.70 -20.03 -50.57
C THR A 100 -37.63 -19.64 -49.42
N LEU A 101 -38.92 -19.45 -49.73
CA LEU A 101 -39.94 -19.11 -48.74
C LEU A 101 -40.03 -20.17 -47.63
N GLU A 102 -39.90 -21.45 -47.98
CA GLU A 102 -39.89 -22.56 -47.01
C GLU A 102 -38.75 -22.41 -45.98
N GLY A 103 -37.53 -22.07 -46.43
CA GLY A 103 -36.37 -21.89 -45.55
C GLY A 103 -36.50 -20.71 -44.58
N ILE A 104 -37.09 -19.59 -45.03
CA ILE A 104 -37.36 -18.43 -44.17
C ILE A 104 -38.46 -18.75 -43.15
N LEU A 105 -39.51 -19.46 -43.58
CA LEU A 105 -40.62 -19.87 -42.70
C LEU A 105 -40.17 -20.91 -41.66
N GLU A 106 -39.29 -21.86 -42.02
CA GLU A 106 -38.68 -22.80 -41.08
C GLU A 106 -37.76 -22.09 -40.09
N GLY A 107 -36.92 -21.15 -40.54
CA GLY A 107 -36.07 -20.35 -39.64
C GLY A 107 -36.88 -19.56 -38.61
N ILE A 108 -37.97 -18.91 -39.05
CA ILE A 108 -38.87 -18.16 -38.16
C ILE A 108 -39.64 -19.10 -37.21
N LYS A 109 -40.05 -20.30 -37.66
CA LYS A 109 -40.74 -21.29 -36.82
C LYS A 109 -39.81 -21.95 -35.80
N GLY A 110 -38.57 -22.26 -36.18
CA GLY A 110 -37.54 -22.82 -35.29
C GLY A 110 -37.24 -21.88 -34.13
N MET A 111 -37.02 -20.59 -34.40
CA MET A 111 -36.81 -19.59 -33.34
C MET A 111 -38.01 -19.44 -32.39
N ARG A 112 -39.25 -19.57 -32.90
CA ARG A 112 -40.45 -19.51 -32.05
C ARG A 112 -40.61 -20.76 -31.17
N ALA A 113 -40.13 -21.93 -31.63
CA ALA A 113 -40.07 -23.15 -30.83
C ALA A 113 -39.03 -23.05 -29.70
N ASP A 114 -37.87 -22.42 -29.96
CA ASP A 114 -36.85 -22.15 -28.93
C ASP A 114 -37.38 -21.18 -27.86
N ILE A 115 -38.16 -20.16 -28.24
CA ILE A 115 -38.83 -19.24 -27.31
C ILE A 115 -39.90 -19.95 -26.47
N GLN A 116 -40.68 -20.87 -27.06
CA GLN A 116 -41.63 -21.68 -26.30
C GLN A 116 -40.91 -22.66 -25.36
N ALA A 117 -39.78 -23.24 -25.76
CA ALA A 117 -38.96 -24.11 -24.91
C ALA A 117 -38.31 -23.34 -23.73
N MET A 118 -37.94 -22.07 -23.92
CA MET A 118 -37.48 -21.18 -22.86
C MET A 118 -38.60 -20.71 -21.93
N GLY A 119 -39.82 -20.52 -22.45
CA GLY A 119 -40.98 -20.06 -21.67
C GLY A 119 -41.75 -21.15 -20.91
N SER A 120 -41.57 -22.43 -21.23
CA SER A 120 -42.37 -23.54 -20.66
C SER A 120 -41.61 -24.51 -19.75
N ASN A 121 -40.31 -24.27 -19.49
CA ASN A 121 -39.55 -24.95 -18.44
C ASN A 121 -39.30 -24.00 -17.25
N PRO A 122 -40.21 -23.88 -16.26
CA PRO A 122 -39.75 -23.47 -14.94
C PRO A 122 -38.72 -24.51 -14.51
N ALA A 123 -37.50 -24.06 -14.20
CA ALA A 123 -36.48 -24.95 -13.64
C ALA A 123 -37.10 -25.74 -12.48
N PRO A 124 -37.07 -27.08 -12.50
CA PRO A 124 -37.62 -27.86 -11.40
C PRO A 124 -36.88 -27.49 -10.11
N ASP A 125 -37.64 -27.07 -9.10
CA ASP A 125 -37.19 -26.81 -7.74
C ASP A 125 -36.91 -28.14 -7.03
N VAL A 126 -35.88 -28.85 -7.52
CA VAL A 126 -35.32 -30.03 -6.87
C VAL A 126 -33.81 -29.83 -6.84
N PRO A 127 -33.19 -29.71 -5.65
CA PRO A 127 -31.78 -29.42 -5.54
C PRO A 127 -30.97 -30.55 -6.17
N ALA A 128 -30.26 -30.26 -7.27
CA ALA A 128 -29.46 -31.26 -7.99
C ALA A 128 -28.25 -31.76 -7.20
N GLN A 129 -27.92 -31.16 -6.06
CA GLN A 129 -27.00 -31.73 -5.09
C GLN A 129 -27.10 -30.99 -3.75
N THR A 130 -27.49 -31.69 -2.69
CA THR A 130 -27.08 -31.34 -1.33
C THR A 130 -25.59 -31.63 -1.22
N VAL A 131 -24.75 -30.66 -1.57
CA VAL A 131 -23.32 -30.76 -1.28
C VAL A 131 -23.12 -30.37 0.17
N ASN A 132 -22.80 -31.38 0.98
CA ASN A 132 -22.33 -31.17 2.35
C ASN A 132 -21.24 -30.09 2.36
N ALA A 133 -21.39 -29.13 3.27
CA ALA A 133 -20.45 -28.03 3.49
C ALA A 133 -19.01 -28.53 3.44
N VAL A 134 -18.30 -28.22 2.35
CA VAL A 134 -16.85 -28.41 2.27
C VAL A 134 -16.21 -27.12 2.81
N PRO A 135 -15.29 -27.20 3.77
CA PRO A 135 -14.56 -26.03 4.25
C PRO A 135 -13.84 -25.35 3.08
N LEU A 136 -13.96 -24.01 3.03
CA LEU A 136 -13.32 -23.10 2.09
C LEU A 136 -11.92 -23.54 1.65
N ASN A 137 -11.75 -23.85 0.36
CA ASN A 137 -10.45 -24.05 -0.27
C ASN A 137 -9.88 -22.68 -0.69
N VAL A 138 -8.57 -22.51 -0.55
CA VAL A 138 -7.76 -21.33 -0.90
C VAL A 138 -7.89 -20.91 -2.39
N ASN A 139 -8.46 -21.76 -3.24
CA ASN A 139 -8.52 -21.59 -4.70
C ASN A 139 -9.88 -21.16 -5.30
N GLY A 140 -10.85 -20.65 -4.54
CA GLY A 140 -12.10 -20.10 -5.12
C GLY A 140 -13.09 -21.13 -5.73
N PHE A 141 -14.09 -20.66 -6.49
CA PHE A 141 -15.18 -21.46 -7.10
C PHE A 141 -14.69 -22.38 -8.23
N ALA A 142 -15.58 -23.25 -8.73
CA ALA A 142 -15.30 -24.14 -9.87
C ALA A 142 -15.10 -23.35 -11.19
N ASN A 143 -14.23 -23.86 -12.07
CA ASN A 143 -13.91 -23.22 -13.35
C ASN A 143 -15.08 -23.32 -14.34
N THR A 144 -15.24 -22.32 -15.22
CA THR A 144 -16.12 -22.39 -16.40
C THR A 144 -15.31 -22.71 -17.66
N ALA A 145 -15.97 -22.98 -18.79
CA ALA A 145 -15.30 -23.23 -20.07
C ALA A 145 -14.45 -22.03 -20.53
N ASP A 146 -14.93 -20.81 -20.24
CA ASP A 146 -14.30 -19.56 -20.69
C ASP A 146 -13.46 -18.86 -19.62
N TYR A 147 -13.65 -19.17 -18.32
CA TYR A 147 -13.00 -18.46 -17.22
C TYR A 147 -12.57 -19.36 -16.03
N LEU A 148 -11.34 -19.15 -15.55
CA LEU A 148 -10.77 -19.75 -14.35
C LEU A 148 -11.50 -19.24 -13.09
N PHE A 149 -11.78 -20.15 -12.15
CA PHE A 149 -12.55 -19.89 -10.93
C PHE A 149 -13.97 -19.34 -11.16
N GLY A 150 -14.47 -19.40 -12.40
CA GLY A 150 -15.78 -18.88 -12.79
C GLY A 150 -15.88 -17.35 -12.76
N VAL A 151 -14.75 -16.63 -12.81
CA VAL A 151 -14.73 -15.17 -12.77
C VAL A 151 -14.66 -14.59 -14.18
N GLU A 152 -15.75 -13.99 -14.65
CA GLU A 152 -15.86 -13.39 -16.00
C GLU A 152 -15.04 -12.10 -16.13
N HIS A 153 -13.72 -12.24 -16.26
CA HIS A 153 -12.79 -11.13 -16.47
C HIS A 153 -11.65 -11.57 -17.40
N PRO A 154 -11.15 -10.70 -18.31
CA PRO A 154 -10.08 -11.04 -19.25
C PRO A 154 -8.85 -11.70 -18.60
N PHE A 155 -8.51 -11.23 -17.39
CA PHE A 155 -7.46 -11.79 -16.53
C PHE A 155 -7.64 -13.30 -16.23
N PHE A 156 -8.86 -13.75 -15.97
CA PHE A 156 -9.19 -15.14 -15.67
C PHE A 156 -9.59 -15.94 -16.92
N SER A 157 -9.46 -15.38 -18.12
CA SER A 157 -9.86 -16.07 -19.34
C SER A 157 -9.10 -17.40 -19.51
N MET A 158 -9.84 -18.47 -19.77
CA MET A 158 -9.32 -19.77 -20.17
C MET A 158 -8.66 -19.72 -21.57
N LYS A 159 -8.63 -18.57 -22.25
CA LYS A 159 -7.76 -18.34 -23.42
C LYS A 159 -6.29 -18.23 -23.03
N ASN A 160 -6.00 -17.83 -21.80
CA ASN A 160 -4.63 -17.69 -21.32
C ASN A 160 -4.09 -19.05 -20.88
N ARG A 161 -2.89 -19.40 -21.35
CA ARG A 161 -2.22 -20.67 -21.06
C ARG A 161 -2.17 -21.00 -19.55
N TRP A 162 -1.75 -20.03 -18.74
CA TRP A 162 -1.61 -20.22 -17.28
C TRP A 162 -2.94 -20.49 -16.58
N ASN A 163 -4.06 -19.99 -17.11
CA ASN A 163 -5.38 -20.24 -16.57
C ASN A 163 -5.86 -21.65 -16.93
N GLN A 164 -5.59 -22.13 -18.14
CA GLN A 164 -5.90 -23.52 -18.53
C GLN A 164 -5.14 -24.54 -17.67
N ILE A 165 -3.86 -24.24 -17.36
CA ILE A 165 -3.01 -25.09 -16.52
C ILE A 165 -3.47 -25.06 -15.06
N ALA A 166 -3.83 -23.88 -14.53
CA ALA A 166 -4.39 -23.76 -13.18
C ALA A 166 -5.73 -24.50 -13.04
N ALA A 167 -6.55 -24.51 -14.10
CA ALA A 167 -7.84 -25.20 -14.12
C ALA A 167 -7.68 -26.73 -14.22
N ASN A 168 -6.77 -27.20 -15.06
CA ASN A 168 -6.44 -28.62 -15.21
C ASN A 168 -4.92 -28.79 -15.36
N PRO A 169 -4.23 -29.18 -14.29
CA PRO A 169 -2.79 -29.43 -14.31
C PRO A 169 -2.30 -30.42 -15.37
N ARG A 170 -3.16 -31.37 -15.78
CA ARG A 170 -2.83 -32.37 -16.81
C ARG A 170 -2.91 -31.80 -18.23
N ALA A 171 -3.48 -30.61 -18.41
CA ALA A 171 -3.49 -29.91 -19.69
C ALA A 171 -2.10 -29.43 -20.09
N ALA A 172 -1.19 -29.22 -19.13
CA ALA A 172 0.18 -28.79 -19.41
C ALA A 172 0.94 -29.71 -20.38
N SER A 173 0.67 -31.02 -20.36
CA SER A 173 1.28 -31.99 -21.30
C SER A 173 0.63 -32.04 -22.67
N ALA A 174 -0.57 -31.46 -22.83
CA ALA A 174 -1.32 -31.44 -24.08
C ALA A 174 -1.23 -30.08 -24.80
N LEU A 175 -0.72 -29.05 -24.12
CA LEU A 175 -0.47 -27.73 -24.68
C LEU A 175 0.91 -27.69 -25.37
N PRO A 176 1.10 -26.84 -26.39
CA PRO A 176 2.41 -26.62 -27.01
C PRO A 176 3.47 -26.19 -25.98
N GLU A 177 4.76 -26.29 -26.29
CA GLU A 177 5.80 -25.77 -25.38
C GLU A 177 5.58 -24.28 -25.09
N VAL A 178 5.96 -23.83 -23.88
CA VAL A 178 5.83 -22.42 -23.48
C VAL A 178 6.61 -21.54 -24.45
N ASP A 179 5.92 -20.58 -25.07
CA ASP A 179 6.58 -19.49 -25.79
C ASP A 179 6.82 -18.34 -24.80
N GLU A 180 8.03 -18.26 -24.25
CA GLU A 180 8.39 -17.20 -23.29
C GLU A 180 8.22 -15.78 -23.87
N GLN A 181 8.40 -15.59 -25.18
CA GLN A 181 8.30 -14.27 -25.81
C GLN A 181 6.85 -13.78 -25.93
N VAL A 182 5.90 -14.70 -26.07
CA VAL A 182 4.47 -14.38 -26.23
C VAL A 182 3.71 -14.61 -24.93
N ASP A 183 3.75 -15.82 -24.38
CA ASP A 183 3.02 -16.21 -23.17
C ASP A 183 3.64 -15.60 -21.91
N GLY A 184 4.98 -15.55 -21.83
CA GLY A 184 5.70 -14.93 -20.71
C GLY A 184 5.44 -13.43 -20.64
N ALA A 185 5.66 -12.71 -21.74
CA ALA A 185 5.40 -11.27 -21.81
C ALA A 185 3.95 -10.88 -21.48
N ALA A 186 2.97 -11.65 -21.98
CA ALA A 186 1.56 -11.45 -21.66
C ALA A 186 1.28 -11.70 -20.16
N PHE A 187 1.84 -12.76 -19.59
CA PHE A 187 1.67 -13.09 -18.19
C PHE A 187 2.27 -12.02 -17.25
N TYR A 188 3.52 -11.57 -17.48
CA TYR A 188 4.13 -10.52 -16.64
C TYR A 188 3.39 -9.18 -16.72
N LYS A 189 2.84 -8.86 -17.90
CA LYS A 189 1.96 -7.71 -18.08
C LYS A 189 0.71 -7.84 -17.21
N GLU A 190 0.06 -9.01 -17.22
CA GLU A 190 -1.12 -9.27 -16.39
C GLU A 190 -0.80 -9.26 -14.88
N VAL A 191 0.34 -9.80 -14.44
CA VAL A 191 0.79 -9.69 -13.04
C VAL A 191 1.04 -8.23 -12.65
N SER A 192 1.69 -7.46 -13.51
CA SER A 192 1.95 -6.03 -13.26
C SER A 192 0.64 -5.22 -13.23
N ASN A 193 -0.31 -5.56 -14.11
CA ASN A 193 -1.67 -4.99 -14.10
C ASN A 193 -2.39 -5.33 -12.79
N TYR A 194 -2.24 -6.56 -12.29
CA TYR A 194 -2.77 -6.97 -11.00
C TYR A 194 -2.15 -6.17 -9.84
N ALA A 195 -0.83 -6.00 -9.82
CA ALA A 195 -0.16 -5.16 -8.80
C ALA A 195 -0.61 -3.69 -8.85
N ASN A 196 -0.82 -3.14 -10.05
CA ASN A 196 -1.38 -1.79 -10.21
C ASN A 196 -2.83 -1.73 -9.73
N SER A 197 -3.64 -2.75 -10.00
CA SER A 197 -5.02 -2.83 -9.50
C SER A 197 -5.07 -2.95 -7.98
N LEU A 198 -4.10 -3.62 -7.34
CA LEU A 198 -3.94 -3.64 -5.87
C LEU A 198 -3.67 -2.23 -5.32
N LYS A 199 -2.78 -1.45 -5.97
CA LYS A 199 -2.54 -0.05 -5.60
C LYS A 199 -3.81 0.78 -5.72
N HIS A 200 -4.53 0.68 -6.85
CA HIS A 200 -5.78 1.43 -7.05
C HIS A 200 -6.85 1.03 -6.04
N ARG A 201 -7.00 -0.26 -5.73
CA ARG A 201 -7.94 -0.75 -4.73
C ARG A 201 -7.56 -0.24 -3.34
N TYR A 202 -6.28 -0.27 -2.98
CA TYR A 202 -5.79 0.30 -1.72
C TYR A 202 -6.10 1.82 -1.61
N GLN A 203 -5.88 2.58 -2.69
CA GLN A 203 -6.22 4.01 -2.75
C GLN A 203 -7.72 4.26 -2.58
N TYR A 204 -8.55 3.47 -3.26
CA TYR A 204 -10.00 3.53 -3.11
C TYR A 204 -10.42 3.26 -1.67
N LEU A 205 -9.88 2.22 -1.03
CA LEU A 205 -10.18 1.89 0.37
C LEU A 205 -9.72 3.02 1.31
N GLN A 206 -8.58 3.64 1.04
CA GLN A 206 -8.09 4.79 1.80
C GLN A 206 -9.04 5.99 1.68
N GLN A 207 -9.47 6.34 0.47
CA GLN A 207 -10.36 7.47 0.21
C GLN A 207 -11.72 7.30 0.88
N ASN A 208 -12.22 6.07 0.95
CA ASN A 208 -13.51 5.74 1.54
C ASN A 208 -13.42 5.35 3.03
N LYS A 209 -12.25 5.49 3.67
CA LYS A 209 -12.01 5.14 5.09
C LYS A 209 -12.32 3.67 5.43
N MET A 210 -12.06 2.76 4.49
CA MET A 210 -12.38 1.32 4.56
C MET A 210 -11.12 0.44 4.72
N LEU A 211 -10.01 1.01 5.19
CA LEU A 211 -8.78 0.28 5.49
C LEU A 211 -8.81 -0.34 6.89
N ASP A 212 -9.68 -1.34 7.07
CA ASP A 212 -9.68 -2.17 8.28
C ASP A 212 -9.35 -3.63 7.90
N ALA A 213 -8.28 -4.17 8.46
CA ALA A 213 -7.78 -5.48 8.07
C ALA A 213 -8.75 -6.62 8.43
N ALA A 214 -9.49 -6.51 9.53
CA ALA A 214 -10.43 -7.54 9.97
C ALA A 214 -11.71 -7.53 9.12
N ALA A 215 -12.23 -6.35 8.81
CA ALA A 215 -13.39 -6.14 7.95
C ALA A 215 -13.08 -6.47 6.49
N LEU A 216 -11.89 -6.12 5.98
CA LEU A 216 -11.43 -6.53 4.65
C LEU A 216 -11.25 -8.05 4.56
N ALA A 217 -10.64 -8.70 5.56
CA ALA A 217 -10.49 -10.16 5.58
C ALA A 217 -11.85 -10.89 5.66
N LYS A 218 -12.85 -10.26 6.28
CA LYS A 218 -14.24 -10.75 6.37
C LYS A 218 -15.08 -10.40 5.13
N GLY A 219 -14.56 -9.61 4.18
CA GLY A 219 -15.30 -9.12 3.02
C GLY A 219 -16.40 -8.11 3.34
N THR A 220 -16.34 -7.43 4.48
CA THR A 220 -17.38 -6.49 4.95
C THR A 220 -17.62 -5.33 3.98
N TYR A 221 -16.62 -5.00 3.16
CA TYR A 221 -16.61 -3.87 2.24
C TYR A 221 -16.82 -4.27 0.77
N ALA A 222 -17.16 -5.53 0.53
CA ALA A 222 -17.17 -6.09 -0.81
C ALA A 222 -18.35 -5.64 -1.70
N THR A 223 -19.33 -4.91 -1.17
CA THR A 223 -20.58 -4.68 -1.90
C THR A 223 -21.04 -3.23 -1.83
N ASN A 224 -20.79 -2.50 -2.92
CA ASN A 224 -21.77 -1.54 -3.42
C ASN A 224 -22.76 -2.36 -4.27
N TYR A 225 -24.03 -2.43 -3.86
CA TYR A 225 -25.08 -3.19 -4.54
C TYR A 225 -25.80 -2.40 -5.63
N ASP A 226 -25.41 -1.15 -5.92
CA ASP A 226 -26.00 -0.38 -7.02
C ASP A 226 -25.67 -1.06 -8.37
N GLY A 227 -26.62 -1.87 -8.86
CA GLY A 227 -26.55 -2.62 -10.12
C GLY A 227 -26.57 -4.15 -10.00
N VAL A 228 -26.63 -4.72 -8.78
CA VAL A 228 -26.55 -6.18 -8.55
C VAL A 228 -27.93 -6.87 -8.48
N ASP A 229 -29.04 -6.13 -8.56
CA ASP A 229 -30.38 -6.76 -8.53
C ASP A 229 -30.69 -7.61 -9.78
N ASN A 230 -29.93 -7.45 -10.88
CA ASN A 230 -30.13 -8.17 -12.14
C ASN A 230 -29.04 -9.19 -12.49
N ALA A 231 -28.06 -9.45 -11.60
CA ALA A 231 -26.90 -10.29 -11.93
C ALA A 231 -27.02 -11.76 -11.45
N GLY A 232 -28.12 -12.16 -10.80
CA GLY A 232 -28.33 -13.57 -10.44
C GLY A 232 -27.28 -14.16 -9.49
N LEU A 233 -26.59 -13.33 -8.71
CA LEU A 233 -25.68 -13.78 -7.66
C LEU A 233 -26.51 -14.03 -6.39
N GLY A 234 -26.89 -15.28 -6.17
CA GLY A 234 -27.58 -15.70 -4.94
C GLY A 234 -26.75 -15.40 -3.67
N ASP A 235 -27.41 -15.45 -2.51
CA ASP A 235 -26.94 -15.10 -1.14
C ASP A 235 -25.53 -15.62 -0.76
N GLN A 236 -24.48 -15.03 -1.33
CA GLN A 236 -23.08 -15.44 -1.12
C GLN A 236 -22.19 -14.22 -0.90
N PHE A 237 -21.36 -14.29 0.15
CA PHE A 237 -20.32 -13.30 0.43
C PHE A 237 -19.14 -13.47 -0.53
N VAL A 238 -18.89 -12.47 -1.39
CA VAL A 238 -17.71 -12.42 -2.25
C VAL A 238 -16.64 -11.56 -1.57
N VAL A 239 -15.60 -12.13 -0.97
CA VAL A 239 -14.42 -11.32 -0.59
C VAL A 239 -13.57 -11.11 -1.84
N LEU A 240 -13.34 -9.87 -2.26
CA LEU A 240 -12.37 -9.56 -3.33
C LEU A 240 -10.99 -10.11 -2.93
N ARG A 241 -10.38 -10.98 -3.75
CA ARG A 241 -9.04 -11.56 -3.48
C ARG A 241 -7.98 -10.48 -3.22
N GLN A 242 -8.14 -9.32 -3.86
CA GLN A 242 -7.34 -8.11 -3.61
C GLN A 242 -7.49 -7.58 -2.18
N ASP A 243 -8.72 -7.51 -1.65
CA ASP A 243 -9.00 -7.08 -0.29
C ASP A 243 -8.41 -8.08 0.74
N ALA A 244 -8.42 -9.37 0.44
CA ALA A 244 -7.79 -10.39 1.28
C ALA A 244 -6.25 -10.29 1.29
N LEU A 245 -5.61 -10.00 0.14
CA LEU A 245 -4.17 -9.77 0.07
C LEU A 245 -3.78 -8.47 0.79
N ILE A 246 -4.52 -7.38 0.55
CA ILE A 246 -4.34 -6.10 1.23
C ILE A 246 -4.51 -6.30 2.74
N ALA A 247 -5.55 -7.00 3.19
CA ALA A 247 -5.76 -7.31 4.60
C ALA A 247 -4.58 -8.05 5.22
N ARG A 248 -4.01 -9.04 4.52
CA ARG A 248 -2.83 -9.79 4.99
C ARG A 248 -1.57 -8.94 5.08
N VAL A 249 -1.42 -7.90 4.25
CA VAL A 249 -0.32 -6.93 4.34
C VAL A 249 -0.61 -5.90 5.44
N LEU A 250 -1.85 -5.42 5.57
CA LEU A 250 -2.30 -4.51 6.61
C LEU A 250 -2.14 -5.11 8.02
N GLN A 251 -2.35 -6.42 8.20
CA GLN A 251 -2.12 -7.10 9.49
C GLN A 251 -0.68 -6.97 10.00
N VAL A 252 0.28 -6.72 9.11
CA VAL A 252 1.70 -6.54 9.46
C VAL A 252 2.02 -5.07 9.77
N ARG A 253 1.10 -4.14 9.49
CA ARG A 253 1.30 -2.72 9.79
C ARG A 253 1.09 -2.45 11.28
N ASP A 254 2.21 -2.23 11.96
CA ASP A 254 2.24 -2.06 13.41
C ASP A 254 2.58 -0.61 13.80
N LEU A 255 3.27 0.18 12.96
CA LEU A 255 3.56 1.59 13.31
C LEU A 255 2.51 2.60 12.85
N THR A 256 1.83 2.35 11.73
CA THR A 256 0.83 3.28 11.18
C THR A 256 -0.45 3.37 12.02
N GLN A 257 -0.61 2.49 13.01
CA GLN A 257 -1.69 2.58 13.99
C GLN A 257 -1.41 3.61 15.09
N PHE A 258 -0.13 3.95 15.31
CA PHE A 258 0.31 4.90 16.34
C PHE A 258 0.59 6.29 15.75
N PHE A 259 1.04 6.35 14.51
CA PHE A 259 1.32 7.59 13.80
C PHE A 259 0.57 7.61 12.45
N PRO A 260 -0.19 8.68 12.15
CA PRO A 260 -0.90 8.79 10.88
C PRO A 260 0.06 8.91 9.70
N VAL A 261 -0.43 8.56 8.51
CA VAL A 261 0.30 8.72 7.24
C VAL A 261 -0.30 9.89 6.47
N ALA A 262 0.52 10.87 6.13
CA ALA A 262 0.16 12.01 5.30
C ALA A 262 0.69 11.82 3.87
N TYR A 263 -0.13 12.14 2.88
CA TYR A 263 0.15 11.91 1.45
C TYR A 263 0.38 13.23 0.70
N GLY A 264 1.00 13.17 -0.49
CA GLY A 264 1.21 14.31 -1.37
C GLY A 264 2.60 14.95 -1.32
N TYR A 265 3.55 14.34 -0.60
CA TYR A 265 4.91 14.88 -0.45
C TYR A 265 5.87 14.32 -1.49
N GLN A 266 6.40 15.18 -2.37
CA GLN A 266 7.37 14.77 -3.40
C GLN A 266 8.81 14.76 -2.89
N ASP A 267 9.29 15.87 -2.35
CA ASP A 267 10.67 15.94 -1.83
C ASP A 267 10.70 16.51 -0.41
N ARG A 268 10.00 17.64 -0.18
CA ARG A 268 9.88 18.28 1.14
C ARG A 268 8.48 18.82 1.38
N GLY A 269 8.05 18.76 2.63
CA GLY A 269 6.86 19.43 3.15
C GLY A 269 7.26 20.58 4.05
N LEU A 270 6.69 21.76 3.83
CA LEU A 270 6.87 22.90 4.72
C LEU A 270 5.63 23.06 5.60
N VAL A 271 5.82 22.97 6.92
CA VAL A 271 4.77 23.26 7.89
C VAL A 271 5.06 24.62 8.51
N PHE A 272 4.09 25.54 8.46
CA PHE A 272 4.20 26.86 9.09
C PHE A 272 3.52 26.80 10.46
N ASN A 273 4.27 27.13 11.50
CA ASN A 273 3.79 27.24 12.86
C ASN A 273 3.80 28.72 13.26
N ALA A 274 2.65 29.22 13.69
CA ALA A 274 2.52 30.58 14.20
C ALA A 274 2.54 30.55 15.72
N PHE A 275 3.45 31.31 16.32
CA PHE A 275 3.54 31.56 17.76
C PHE A 275 3.04 32.97 18.03
N PHE A 276 2.13 33.09 18.99
CA PHE A 276 1.60 34.37 19.44
C PHE A 276 2.13 34.63 20.84
N ASP A 277 2.67 35.84 21.05
CA ASP A 277 2.92 36.34 22.39
C ASP A 277 1.60 36.73 23.05
N GLU A 278 1.64 37.18 24.31
CA GLU A 278 0.43 37.63 25.02
C GLU A 278 -0.28 38.76 24.27
N VAL A 279 -1.45 38.47 23.69
CA VAL A 279 -2.22 39.39 22.84
C VAL A 279 -3.21 40.27 23.62
N SER A 280 -3.57 39.87 24.83
CA SER A 280 -4.56 40.59 25.65
C SER A 280 -3.91 41.61 26.59
N GLN A 281 -4.51 42.80 26.70
CA GLN A 281 -4.12 43.84 27.67
C GLN A 281 -5.36 44.53 28.27
N ALA A 282 -5.20 45.14 29.44
CA ALA A 282 -6.22 46.01 30.02
C ALA A 282 -6.52 47.20 29.07
N TYR A 283 -7.76 47.68 29.09
CA TYR A 283 -8.19 48.77 28.21
C TYR A 283 -7.32 50.03 28.40
N GLN A 284 -6.67 50.48 27.33
CA GLN A 284 -5.88 51.71 27.29
C GLN A 284 -6.18 52.47 25.99
N SER A 285 -6.46 53.77 26.09
CA SER A 285 -6.72 54.61 24.91
C SER A 285 -5.42 54.96 24.17
N GLY A 286 -5.38 54.72 22.85
CA GLY A 286 -4.25 55.02 21.96
C GLY A 286 -3.85 53.84 21.07
N GLU A 287 -2.87 54.03 20.19
CA GLU A 287 -2.27 52.99 19.35
C GLU A 287 -1.24 52.14 20.12
N VAL A 288 -1.64 51.63 21.29
CA VAL A 288 -0.80 50.74 22.11
C VAL A 288 -1.18 49.31 21.77
N PHE A 289 -0.40 48.67 20.91
CA PHE A 289 -0.60 47.26 20.55
C PHE A 289 0.23 46.36 21.46
N LYS A 290 -0.39 45.31 22.00
CA LYS A 290 0.28 44.21 22.70
C LYS A 290 0.11 42.94 21.88
N GLY A 291 1.17 42.15 21.81
CA GLY A 291 1.23 40.91 21.03
C GLY A 291 2.15 41.02 19.82
N GLY A 292 3.08 40.07 19.71
CA GLY A 292 3.86 39.76 18.52
C GLY A 292 3.40 38.44 17.93
N MET A 293 3.44 38.30 16.60
CA MET A 293 3.26 37.02 15.92
C MET A 293 4.59 36.64 15.26
N LYS A 294 5.10 35.46 15.60
CA LYS A 294 6.29 34.88 14.96
C LYS A 294 5.89 33.63 14.19
N ILE A 295 6.13 33.63 12.88
CA ILE A 295 5.93 32.45 12.05
C ILE A 295 7.28 31.74 11.89
N GLU A 296 7.31 30.46 12.22
CA GLU A 296 8.46 29.60 11.99
C GLU A 296 8.08 28.42 11.13
N ASN A 297 9.07 27.89 10.41
CA ASN A 297 8.86 26.86 9.42
C ASN A 297 9.61 25.58 9.78
N HIS A 298 8.90 24.46 9.70
CA HIS A 298 9.44 23.12 9.90
C HIS A 298 9.48 22.34 8.60
N TYR A 299 10.58 21.61 8.37
CA TYR A 299 10.78 20.82 7.16
C TYR A 299 10.60 19.33 7.42
N GLY A 300 9.52 18.77 6.87
CA GLY A 300 9.42 17.35 6.55
C GLY A 300 10.12 17.04 5.23
N TYR A 301 10.71 15.86 5.10
CA TYR A 301 11.29 15.41 3.83
C TYR A 301 11.00 13.92 3.62
N VAL A 302 11.02 13.50 2.36
CA VAL A 302 10.85 12.12 1.93
C VAL A 302 12.07 11.68 1.13
N ASP A 303 12.38 10.39 1.22
CA ASP A 303 13.45 9.74 0.48
C ASP A 303 12.88 8.68 -0.46
N ASP A 304 13.57 8.46 -1.58
CA ASP A 304 13.20 7.42 -2.53
C ASP A 304 13.60 6.05 -1.96
N ALA A 305 12.60 5.24 -1.63
CA ALA A 305 12.75 3.86 -1.20
C ALA A 305 12.45 2.92 -2.38
N MET A 306 13.16 1.79 -2.42
CA MET A 306 12.94 0.76 -3.44
C MET A 306 13.11 -0.64 -2.88
N ILE A 307 12.41 -1.59 -3.50
CA ILE A 307 12.66 -3.03 -3.35
C ILE A 307 12.99 -3.54 -4.74
N LYS A 308 14.06 -4.32 -4.83
CA LYS A 308 14.45 -5.04 -6.04
C LYS A 308 14.71 -6.48 -5.66
N MET A 309 14.16 -7.39 -6.45
CA MET A 309 14.33 -8.82 -6.26
C MET A 309 14.59 -9.49 -7.58
N GLU A 310 15.39 -10.54 -7.51
CA GLU A 310 15.57 -11.50 -8.58
C GLU A 310 14.95 -12.81 -8.09
N TRP A 311 13.83 -13.17 -8.68
CA TRP A 311 13.29 -14.51 -8.55
C TRP A 311 14.11 -15.37 -9.51
N GLY A 312 14.83 -16.34 -8.94
CA GLY A 312 15.69 -17.26 -9.70
C GLY A 312 14.89 -18.09 -10.71
N PRO A 313 15.53 -19.06 -11.38
CA PRO A 313 14.87 -19.88 -12.38
C PRO A 313 13.57 -20.46 -11.82
N MET A 314 12.44 -20.12 -12.42
CA MET A 314 11.12 -20.53 -11.91
C MET A 314 11.01 -22.06 -11.79
N LYS A 315 11.69 -22.77 -12.69
CA LYS A 315 11.86 -24.22 -12.72
C LYS A 315 12.68 -24.79 -11.55
N GLU A 316 13.65 -24.03 -11.03
CA GLU A 316 14.39 -24.42 -9.82
C GLU A 316 13.61 -24.16 -8.54
N ILE A 317 12.86 -23.05 -8.47
CA ILE A 317 11.97 -22.73 -7.34
C ILE A 317 10.89 -23.81 -7.21
N GLU A 318 10.31 -24.24 -8.33
CA GLU A 318 9.38 -25.37 -8.41
C GLU A 318 9.98 -26.64 -7.78
N ARG A 319 11.22 -26.98 -8.17
CA ARG A 319 11.90 -28.21 -7.76
C ARG A 319 12.35 -28.21 -6.28
N LYS A 320 12.66 -27.04 -5.71
CA LYS A 320 13.24 -26.92 -4.34
C LYS A 320 12.22 -26.73 -3.22
N TYR A 321 11.08 -26.06 -3.44
CA TYR A 321 10.19 -25.65 -2.32
C TYR A 321 8.73 -26.13 -2.45
N ILE A 322 8.28 -26.55 -3.63
CA ILE A 322 6.85 -26.76 -3.92
C ILE A 322 6.54 -28.21 -4.34
N GLY A 323 7.29 -29.21 -3.90
CA GLY A 323 6.90 -30.61 -4.16
C GLY A 323 5.55 -31.01 -3.52
N TYR A 324 5.16 -30.36 -2.42
CA TYR A 324 3.98 -30.74 -1.62
C TYR A 324 2.70 -29.96 -1.97
N LEU A 325 2.81 -28.75 -2.55
CA LEU A 325 1.68 -27.89 -2.92
C LEU A 325 1.44 -27.81 -4.44
N ASN A 326 2.35 -28.32 -5.26
CA ASN A 326 2.27 -28.27 -6.71
C ASN A 326 1.38 -29.41 -7.22
N LYS A 327 0.07 -29.15 -7.31
CA LYS A 327 -0.82 -30.00 -8.09
C LYS A 327 -0.83 -29.64 -9.57
N GLU A 328 -0.15 -28.57 -9.99
CA GLU A 328 -0.25 -27.87 -11.30
C GLU A 328 0.77 -28.30 -12.38
N GLY A 329 1.30 -29.52 -12.33
CA GLY A 329 2.18 -30.05 -13.39
C GLY A 329 3.59 -29.43 -13.39
N SER A 330 4.32 -29.49 -14.52
CA SER A 330 5.75 -29.10 -14.64
C SER A 330 6.01 -27.80 -15.43
N ASP A 331 5.00 -26.94 -15.58
CA ASP A 331 5.13 -25.68 -16.33
C ASP A 331 5.82 -24.59 -15.47
N PRO A 332 6.78 -23.81 -16.02
CA PRO A 332 7.48 -22.75 -15.29
C PRO A 332 6.62 -21.53 -14.93
N ILE A 333 5.52 -21.25 -15.65
CA ILE A 333 4.71 -20.04 -15.46
C ILE A 333 3.42 -20.37 -14.69
N LYS A 334 3.36 -20.02 -13.40
CA LYS A 334 2.21 -20.30 -12.52
C LYS A 334 1.77 -19.08 -11.72
N TRP A 335 0.49 -18.73 -11.82
CA TRP A 335 -0.11 -17.60 -11.10
C TRP A 335 -0.04 -17.78 -9.58
N SER A 336 -0.36 -18.98 -9.09
CA SER A 336 -0.35 -19.33 -7.66
C SER A 336 1.02 -19.11 -7.01
N MET A 337 2.09 -19.44 -7.75
CA MET A 337 3.47 -19.29 -7.29
C MET A 337 3.90 -17.82 -7.21
N ILE A 338 3.55 -17.02 -8.23
CA ILE A 338 3.90 -15.59 -8.24
C ILE A 338 3.10 -14.81 -7.20
N GLU A 339 1.82 -15.10 -7.02
CA GLU A 339 1.01 -14.45 -5.98
C GLU A 339 1.55 -14.75 -4.58
N TYR A 340 2.00 -16.00 -4.34
CA TYR A 340 2.66 -16.37 -3.09
C TYR A 340 3.99 -15.61 -2.88
N GLN A 341 4.84 -15.55 -3.91
CA GLN A 341 6.12 -14.81 -3.84
C GLN A 341 5.89 -13.30 -3.65
N LEU A 342 4.92 -12.72 -4.36
CA LEU A 342 4.51 -11.32 -4.22
C LEU A 342 3.99 -11.03 -2.82
N LEU A 343 3.09 -11.86 -2.27
CA LEU A 343 2.56 -11.69 -0.92
C LEU A 343 3.66 -11.74 0.14
N ASN A 344 4.57 -12.71 0.07
CA ASN A 344 5.65 -12.84 1.04
C ASN A 344 6.65 -11.70 0.95
N THR A 345 6.96 -11.26 -0.27
CA THR A 345 7.74 -10.03 -0.49
C THR A 345 7.09 -8.85 0.20
N LEU A 346 5.82 -8.58 -0.09
CA LEU A 346 5.13 -7.40 0.43
C LEU A 346 5.00 -7.45 1.96
N ARG A 347 4.86 -8.64 2.55
CA ARG A 347 4.93 -8.83 4.01
C ARG A 347 6.31 -8.49 4.56
N ALA A 348 7.38 -9.02 3.97
CA ALA A 348 8.74 -8.72 4.40
C ALA A 348 9.06 -7.22 4.28
N ALA A 349 8.72 -6.63 3.12
CA ALA A 349 8.80 -5.20 2.85
C ALA A 349 8.07 -4.37 3.91
N GLN A 350 6.86 -4.77 4.31
CA GLN A 350 6.09 -4.06 5.34
C GLN A 350 6.76 -4.13 6.72
N VAL A 351 7.36 -5.27 7.09
CA VAL A 351 8.15 -5.40 8.34
C VAL A 351 9.40 -4.52 8.29
N GLU A 352 10.12 -4.52 7.17
CA GLU A 352 11.30 -3.68 6.97
C GLU A 352 10.95 -2.20 7.03
N GLN A 353 9.84 -1.82 6.39
CA GLN A 353 9.29 -0.47 6.45
C GLN A 353 8.95 -0.07 7.88
N ASN A 354 8.29 -0.91 8.67
CA ASN A 354 8.04 -0.61 10.09
C ASN A 354 9.35 -0.41 10.87
N LYS A 355 10.34 -1.30 10.70
CA LYS A 355 11.65 -1.15 11.38
C LYS A 355 12.34 0.16 10.98
N ARG A 356 12.26 0.53 9.70
CA ARG A 356 12.84 1.76 9.13
C ARG A 356 12.11 3.01 9.61
N ARG A 357 10.78 3.00 9.66
CA ARG A 357 9.97 4.09 10.22
C ARG A 357 10.30 4.45 11.65
N MET A 358 10.75 3.48 12.46
CA MET A 358 11.20 3.76 13.82
C MET A 358 12.68 4.17 13.88
N ARG A 359 13.57 3.36 13.31
CA ARG A 359 15.04 3.44 13.55
C ARG A 359 15.87 3.80 12.32
N GLY A 360 15.26 3.92 11.15
CA GLY A 360 15.97 4.18 9.91
C GLY A 360 16.57 5.58 9.86
N ILE A 361 17.59 5.72 9.04
CA ILE A 361 18.21 6.99 8.70
C ILE A 361 18.64 6.96 7.25
N TYR A 362 18.26 7.93 6.44
CA TYR A 362 18.65 7.92 5.05
C TYR A 362 20.17 8.02 4.88
N VAL A 363 20.74 7.10 4.11
CA VAL A 363 22.12 7.13 3.64
C VAL A 363 22.15 6.68 2.20
N LYS A 364 22.72 7.52 1.33
CA LYS A 364 22.90 7.20 -0.08
C LYS A 364 23.74 5.92 -0.24
N PRO A 365 23.26 4.90 -0.95
CA PRO A 365 24.00 3.65 -1.12
C PRO A 365 25.23 3.85 -2.02
N ASP A 366 26.26 3.05 -1.76
CA ASP A 366 27.44 2.99 -2.63
C ASP A 366 27.06 2.47 -4.03
N LYS A 367 27.71 3.00 -5.06
CA LYS A 367 27.43 2.63 -6.44
C LYS A 367 27.66 1.12 -6.64
N GLY A 368 26.61 0.40 -7.04
CA GLY A 368 26.66 -1.03 -7.33
C GLY A 368 26.58 -1.95 -6.11
N VAL A 369 26.43 -1.41 -4.90
CA VAL A 369 26.30 -2.19 -3.66
C VAL A 369 24.89 -2.05 -3.10
N ALA A 370 24.29 -3.16 -2.67
CA ALA A 370 22.99 -3.13 -2.02
C ALA A 370 23.09 -2.42 -0.65
N GLY A 371 22.31 -1.36 -0.46
CA GLY A 371 22.21 -0.67 0.82
C GLY A 371 21.38 -1.45 1.84
N SER A 372 21.58 -1.14 3.13
CA SER A 372 20.71 -1.66 4.19
C SER A 372 19.28 -1.13 4.05
N TYR A 373 18.28 -1.97 4.34
CA TYR A 373 16.87 -1.54 4.35
C TYR A 373 16.60 -0.43 5.38
N LEU A 374 17.43 -0.32 6.43
CA LEU A 374 17.35 0.76 7.42
C LEU A 374 17.78 2.12 6.85
N ASN A 375 18.58 2.10 5.78
CA ASN A 375 19.17 3.30 5.19
C ASN A 375 18.32 3.96 4.11
N ALA A 376 17.14 3.40 3.81
CA ALA A 376 16.32 3.83 2.68
C ALA A 376 15.47 5.08 2.98
N ALA A 377 15.21 5.42 4.25
CA ALA A 377 14.47 6.61 4.66
C ALA A 377 14.73 6.89 6.15
N THR A 378 14.47 8.12 6.58
CA THR A 378 14.63 8.54 7.99
C THR A 378 13.36 8.29 8.83
N GLY A 379 13.55 7.59 9.95
CA GLY A 379 12.51 7.25 10.91
C GLY A 379 12.41 8.18 12.12
N VAL A 380 11.46 7.89 13.03
CA VAL A 380 11.10 8.68 14.21
C VAL A 380 12.32 9.02 15.08
N LEU A 381 13.14 8.05 15.47
CA LEU A 381 14.25 8.31 16.42
C LEU A 381 15.29 9.30 15.86
N HIS A 382 15.69 9.14 14.60
CA HIS A 382 16.64 10.05 13.97
C HIS A 382 16.00 11.40 13.61
N THR A 383 14.69 11.44 13.34
CA THR A 383 13.95 12.70 13.18
C THR A 383 13.88 13.48 14.50
N LEU A 384 13.65 12.81 15.64
CA LEU A 384 13.69 13.43 16.96
C LEU A 384 15.10 13.92 17.30
N LEU A 385 16.14 13.10 17.06
CA LEU A 385 17.53 13.54 17.24
C LEU A 385 17.86 14.77 16.39
N ARG A 386 17.39 14.80 15.13
CA ARG A 386 17.54 15.97 14.26
C ARG A 386 16.88 17.21 14.88
N TYR A 387 15.69 17.09 15.46
CA TYR A 387 15.03 18.21 16.15
C TYR A 387 15.82 18.70 17.36
N VAL A 388 16.45 17.79 18.11
CA VAL A 388 17.40 18.17 19.18
C VAL A 388 18.58 18.96 18.60
N HIS A 389 19.21 18.43 17.55
CA HIS A 389 20.36 19.05 16.88
C HIS A 389 20.03 20.38 16.17
N GLN A 390 18.75 20.65 15.89
CA GLN A 390 18.27 21.89 15.28
C GLN A 390 17.77 22.91 16.32
N TYR A 391 17.81 22.55 17.60
CA TYR A 391 17.27 23.32 18.73
C TYR A 391 15.76 23.58 18.62
N ASP A 392 15.03 22.59 18.08
CA ASP A 392 13.56 22.60 18.01
C ASP A 392 12.93 21.97 19.25
N ILE A 393 13.61 21.00 19.87
CA ILE A 393 13.18 20.33 21.09
C ILE A 393 14.35 20.23 22.06
N LYS A 394 14.08 20.51 23.33
CA LYS A 394 15.00 20.29 24.45
C LYS A 394 14.66 18.93 25.08
N PRO A 395 15.59 17.96 25.11
CA PRO A 395 15.41 16.75 25.89
C PRO A 395 15.45 17.03 27.39
N HIS A 396 14.64 16.28 28.13
CA HIS A 396 14.72 16.17 29.58
C HIS A 396 15.92 15.31 29.94
N ASP A 397 16.79 15.83 30.81
CA ASP A 397 18.14 15.29 31.02
C ASP A 397 18.46 14.93 32.48
N GLU A 398 17.53 14.28 33.16
CA GLU A 398 17.77 13.75 34.51
C GLU A 398 18.30 12.32 34.48
N SER A 399 19.29 12.05 35.33
CA SER A 399 19.94 10.74 35.42
C SER A 399 19.00 9.57 35.75
N THR A 400 17.88 9.84 36.42
CA THR A 400 16.90 8.84 36.89
C THR A 400 16.09 8.19 35.76
N TYR A 401 15.90 8.90 34.65
CA TYR A 401 15.10 8.43 33.51
C TYR A 401 15.83 8.51 32.16
N ARG A 402 17.04 9.10 32.11
CA ARG A 402 17.94 9.05 30.94
C ARG A 402 18.17 7.61 30.47
N THR A 403 18.37 6.72 31.44
CA THR A 403 18.42 5.27 31.26
C THR A 403 17.60 4.59 32.36
N TYR A 404 17.19 3.35 32.13
CA TYR A 404 16.50 2.57 33.15
C TYR A 404 16.78 1.08 33.00
N THR A 405 16.59 0.37 34.09
CA THR A 405 16.72 -1.09 34.15
C THR A 405 15.34 -1.72 34.32
N GLN A 406 15.28 -3.05 34.26
CA GLN A 406 14.06 -3.78 34.59
C GLN A 406 13.46 -3.37 35.94
N ALA A 407 14.29 -3.11 36.96
CA ALA A 407 13.83 -2.79 38.31
C ALA A 407 13.36 -1.34 38.47
N THR A 408 13.95 -0.41 37.71
CA THR A 408 13.71 1.04 37.87
C THR A 408 12.73 1.61 36.87
N PHE A 409 12.29 0.84 35.88
CA PHE A 409 11.50 1.35 34.75
C PHE A 409 10.22 2.10 35.15
N LEU A 410 9.46 1.60 36.14
CA LEU A 410 8.22 2.27 36.57
C LEU A 410 8.51 3.65 37.16
N LEU A 411 9.47 3.71 38.10
CA LEU A 411 9.89 4.96 38.74
C LEU A 411 10.43 5.94 37.71
N ALA A 412 11.27 5.49 36.77
CA ALA A 412 11.82 6.33 35.72
C ALA A 412 10.73 7.01 34.87
N VAL A 413 9.65 6.29 34.54
CA VAL A 413 8.52 6.88 33.79
C VAL A 413 7.74 7.88 34.64
N GLN A 414 7.53 7.60 35.93
CA GLN A 414 6.84 8.51 36.84
C GLN A 414 7.63 9.80 37.05
N GLU A 415 8.94 9.70 37.27
CA GLU A 415 9.84 10.85 37.39
C GLU A 415 9.90 11.66 36.09
N PHE A 416 9.97 11.02 34.93
CA PHE A 416 9.93 11.73 33.65
C PHE A 416 8.62 12.53 33.49
N ILE A 417 7.47 11.94 33.81
CA ILE A 417 6.17 12.63 33.73
C ILE A 417 6.09 13.76 34.76
N ALA A 418 6.61 13.56 35.97
CA ALA A 418 6.65 14.58 37.00
C ALA A 418 7.51 15.78 36.58
N ASP A 419 8.68 15.52 36.00
CA ASP A 419 9.59 16.56 35.51
C ASP A 419 9.00 17.34 34.33
N VAL A 420 8.33 16.66 33.39
CA VAL A 420 7.57 17.34 32.33
C VAL A 420 6.48 18.23 32.93
N ARG A 421 5.66 17.71 33.86
CA ARG A 421 4.60 18.49 34.54
C ARG A 421 5.14 19.70 35.32
N ALA A 422 6.36 19.63 35.85
CA ALA A 422 7.00 20.76 36.52
C ALA A 422 7.57 21.79 35.53
N SER A 423 7.78 21.40 34.28
CA SER A 423 8.42 22.22 33.24
C SER A 423 7.44 22.94 32.31
N ILE A 424 6.19 22.48 32.22
CA ILE A 424 5.15 23.15 31.40
C ILE A 424 4.69 24.47 32.03
N THR A 425 4.18 25.37 31.19
CA THR A 425 3.59 26.64 31.65
C THR A 425 2.17 26.46 32.16
N GLU A 426 1.65 27.47 32.88
CA GLU A 426 0.28 27.48 33.42
C GLU A 426 -0.81 27.33 32.34
N ASP A 427 -0.51 27.71 31.10
CA ASP A 427 -1.41 27.66 29.95
C ASP A 427 -1.41 26.32 29.20
N MET A 428 -0.49 25.40 29.53
CA MET A 428 -0.36 24.11 28.86
C MET A 428 -1.02 23.00 29.67
N ASP A 429 -1.93 22.27 29.02
CA ASP A 429 -2.55 21.08 29.58
C ASP A 429 -2.01 19.81 28.91
N LEU A 430 -1.71 18.79 29.72
CA LEU A 430 -1.22 17.49 29.26
C LEU A 430 -2.33 16.44 29.10
N ASP A 431 -3.60 16.80 29.30
CA ASP A 431 -4.72 15.85 29.25
C ASP A 431 -4.88 15.13 27.90
N ASN A 432 -4.50 15.77 26.80
CA ASN A 432 -4.52 15.16 25.45
C ASN A 432 -3.22 14.43 25.09
N HIS A 433 -2.20 14.50 25.94
CA HIS A 433 -0.91 13.88 25.68
C HIS A 433 -0.91 12.40 26.06
N PHE A 434 -0.10 11.62 25.35
CA PHE A 434 0.11 10.21 25.63
C PHE A 434 1.60 9.98 25.84
N ILE A 435 1.94 9.06 26.75
CA ILE A 435 3.30 8.59 26.94
C ILE A 435 3.56 7.39 26.04
N TYR A 436 4.63 7.46 25.26
CA TYR A 436 5.07 6.44 24.31
C TYR A 436 6.26 5.71 24.90
N LEU A 437 6.08 4.42 25.14
CA LEU A 437 7.05 3.58 25.84
C LEU A 437 7.45 2.36 24.99
N ASN A 438 8.62 1.80 25.27
CA ASN A 438 9.12 0.64 24.55
C ASN A 438 8.31 -0.63 24.84
N LYS A 439 7.66 -1.19 23.81
CA LYS A 439 6.86 -2.43 23.89
C LYS A 439 7.67 -3.64 24.39
N ASN A 440 8.98 -3.70 24.12
CA ASN A 440 9.83 -4.79 24.61
C ASN A 440 10.02 -4.76 26.13
N HIS A 441 9.80 -3.61 26.77
CA HIS A 441 9.95 -3.43 28.22
C HIS A 441 8.61 -3.58 28.97
N GLN A 442 7.53 -3.95 28.28
CA GLN A 442 6.20 -4.12 28.86
C GLN A 442 6.18 -5.16 30.00
N ALA A 443 6.96 -6.26 29.87
CA ALA A 443 7.07 -7.24 30.94
C ALA A 443 7.74 -6.68 32.21
N TRP A 444 8.68 -5.74 32.05
CA TRP A 444 9.32 -5.06 33.17
C TRP A 444 8.32 -4.14 33.89
N TRP A 445 7.51 -3.42 33.13
CA TRP A 445 6.42 -2.60 33.65
C TRP A 445 5.44 -3.39 34.50
N ILE A 446 4.90 -4.49 33.96
CA ILE A 446 3.96 -5.38 34.66
C ILE A 446 4.56 -5.88 35.98
N LYS A 447 5.86 -6.25 35.97
CA LYS A 447 6.56 -6.73 37.17
C LYS A 447 6.71 -5.64 38.22
N ASN A 448 7.09 -4.43 37.81
CA ASN A 448 7.28 -3.30 38.73
C ASN A 448 5.95 -2.86 39.33
N VAL A 449 4.90 -2.72 38.53
CA VAL A 449 3.55 -2.37 39.02
C VAL A 449 3.08 -3.40 40.05
N ARG A 450 3.23 -4.70 39.76
CA ARG A 450 2.87 -5.75 40.71
C ARG A 450 3.69 -5.68 42.00
N SER A 451 4.98 -5.33 41.90
CA SER A 451 5.86 -5.23 43.07
C SER A 451 5.53 -4.03 43.96
N THR A 452 5.17 -2.89 43.35
CA THR A 452 4.89 -1.63 44.07
C THR A 452 3.48 -1.62 44.64
N TYR A 453 2.47 -1.86 43.80
CA TYR A 453 1.05 -1.67 44.15
C TYR A 453 0.32 -2.98 44.45
N GLY A 454 0.98 -4.14 44.33
CA GLY A 454 0.32 -5.45 44.47
C GLY A 454 -0.25 -5.75 45.85
N LYS A 455 -0.01 -4.90 46.85
CA LYS A 455 -0.55 -5.00 48.21
C LYS A 455 -1.68 -4.00 48.48
N ASP A 456 -1.97 -3.11 47.53
CA ASP A 456 -2.98 -2.08 47.71
C ASP A 456 -4.37 -2.66 47.58
N THR A 457 -5.29 -2.19 48.41
CA THR A 457 -6.64 -2.75 48.54
C THR A 457 -7.51 -2.50 47.31
N ASP A 458 -7.20 -1.48 46.52
CA ASP A 458 -7.88 -1.06 45.29
C ASP A 458 -7.14 -1.51 44.01
N PHE A 459 -6.06 -2.29 44.14
CA PHE A 459 -5.28 -2.75 43.00
C PHE A 459 -6.08 -3.74 42.13
N ALA A 460 -6.56 -3.25 40.98
CA ALA A 460 -7.30 -4.05 40.00
C ALA A 460 -6.44 -5.06 39.19
N GLY A 461 -5.16 -5.22 39.55
CA GLY A 461 -4.20 -6.09 38.88
C GLY A 461 -3.32 -5.36 37.86
N PRO A 462 -2.14 -5.93 37.51
CA PRO A 462 -1.13 -5.23 36.72
C PRO A 462 -1.51 -5.01 35.26
N MET A 463 -2.56 -5.69 34.77
CA MET A 463 -3.07 -5.50 33.42
C MET A 463 -3.86 -4.20 33.27
N GLY A 464 -4.47 -3.69 34.35
CA GLY A 464 -5.13 -2.38 34.34
C GLY A 464 -4.15 -1.22 34.10
N ALA A 465 -2.92 -1.35 34.62
CA ALA A 465 -1.85 -0.37 34.47
C ALA A 465 -1.10 -0.44 33.13
N LEU A 466 -1.52 -1.28 32.18
CA LEU A 466 -0.88 -1.32 30.86
C LEU A 466 -1.28 -0.16 29.95
N SER A 467 -2.43 0.45 30.22
CA SER A 467 -2.99 1.52 29.39
C SER A 467 -2.86 2.90 30.03
N VAL A 468 -2.56 2.97 31.33
CA VAL A 468 -2.48 4.20 32.12
C VAL A 468 -1.33 4.09 33.10
N VAL A 469 -0.57 5.17 33.27
CA VAL A 469 0.49 5.25 34.28
C VAL A 469 -0.13 5.36 35.67
N PRO A 470 0.21 4.47 36.62
CA PRO A 470 -0.27 4.54 38.00
C PRO A 470 -0.08 5.93 38.61
N ASP A 471 -1.05 6.33 39.44
CA ASP A 471 -1.10 7.64 40.12
C ASP A 471 -1.22 8.86 39.18
N THR A 472 -1.52 8.65 37.89
CA THR A 472 -1.75 9.71 36.92
C THR A 472 -2.92 9.40 35.98
N THR A 473 -3.39 10.40 35.22
CA THR A 473 -4.35 10.22 34.13
C THR A 473 -3.68 9.90 32.79
N MET A 474 -2.35 9.82 32.76
CA MET A 474 -1.56 9.73 31.53
C MET A 474 -1.69 8.36 30.87
N ARG A 475 -2.10 8.33 29.60
CA ARG A 475 -2.32 7.10 28.84
C ARG A 475 -1.04 6.62 28.15
N ILE A 476 -0.86 5.30 28.09
CA ILE A 476 0.35 4.66 27.56
C ILE A 476 0.10 4.12 26.14
N ILE A 477 1.03 4.41 25.23
CA ILE A 477 1.16 3.76 23.92
C ILE A 477 2.45 2.95 23.88
N TRP A 478 2.35 1.65 23.60
CA TRP A 478 3.50 0.75 23.52
C TRP A 478 4.06 0.69 22.10
N LEU A 479 5.21 1.34 21.89
CA LEU A 479 5.87 1.41 20.59
C LEU A 479 6.71 0.16 20.28
N PRO A 480 6.48 -0.51 19.14
CA PRO A 480 7.28 -1.63 18.67
C PRO A 480 8.59 -1.14 18.00
N TYR A 481 9.50 -2.09 17.74
CA TYR A 481 10.76 -1.87 16.99
C TYR A 481 11.78 -0.92 17.62
N LEU A 482 11.65 -0.57 18.90
CA LEU A 482 12.64 0.23 19.64
C LEU A 482 13.85 -0.57 20.15
N GLY A 483 13.85 -1.89 20.01
CA GLY A 483 14.93 -2.73 20.53
C GLY A 483 14.99 -2.66 22.07
N GLN A 484 16.17 -2.37 22.63
CA GLN A 484 16.39 -2.19 24.07
C GLN A 484 16.57 -0.71 24.45
N THR A 485 16.33 0.23 23.53
CA THR A 485 16.53 1.65 23.81
C THR A 485 15.62 2.10 24.95
N PRO A 486 16.15 2.78 25.99
CA PRO A 486 15.37 3.32 27.10
C PRO A 486 14.63 4.59 26.68
N PHE A 487 13.77 4.49 25.66
CA PHE A 487 13.07 5.61 25.05
C PHE A 487 11.76 5.93 25.77
N MET A 488 11.52 7.22 26.01
CA MET A 488 10.27 7.78 26.50
C MET A 488 9.94 9.04 25.70
N MET A 489 8.70 9.18 25.27
CA MET A 489 8.23 10.38 24.59
C MET A 489 6.81 10.70 25.01
N LEU A 490 6.54 11.94 25.37
CA LEU A 490 5.22 12.45 25.68
C LEU A 490 4.85 13.48 24.61
N HIS A 491 3.78 13.21 23.86
CA HIS A 491 3.25 14.11 22.83
C HIS A 491 1.79 13.78 22.52
N GLU A 492 1.10 14.70 21.85
CA GLU A 492 -0.26 14.46 21.36
C GLU A 492 -0.28 13.47 20.17
N PRO A 493 -1.15 12.44 20.19
CA PRO A 493 -1.34 11.55 19.06
C PRO A 493 -1.69 12.29 17.77
N GLY A 494 -1.03 11.92 16.67
CA GLY A 494 -1.25 12.54 15.36
C GLY A 494 -0.30 13.68 15.01
N ASN A 495 0.47 14.18 15.99
CA ASN A 495 1.47 15.21 15.74
C ASN A 495 2.65 14.69 14.90
N ILE A 496 3.26 13.56 15.28
CA ILE A 496 4.24 12.86 14.44
C ILE A 496 3.54 12.06 13.35
N GLN A 497 3.96 12.23 12.11
CA GLN A 497 3.34 11.64 10.93
C GLN A 497 4.38 10.99 10.01
N PHE A 498 3.99 9.90 9.37
CA PHE A 498 4.73 9.35 8.24
C PHE A 498 4.34 10.06 6.96
N LEU A 499 5.31 10.39 6.12
CA LEU A 499 5.10 11.10 4.87
C LEU A 499 5.24 10.12 3.71
N GLU A 500 4.28 10.12 2.79
CA GLU A 500 4.32 9.37 1.54
C GLU A 500 3.91 10.27 0.37
N TYR A 501 4.30 9.92 -0.86
CA TYR A 501 3.83 10.67 -2.03
C TYR A 501 2.41 10.23 -2.42
N VAL A 502 2.24 8.96 -2.79
CA VAL A 502 0.94 8.41 -3.18
C VAL A 502 0.62 7.17 -2.33
N PRO A 503 -0.62 7.02 -1.83
CA PRO A 503 -1.00 5.86 -1.03
C PRO A 503 -0.75 4.55 -1.77
N GLY A 504 -0.09 3.60 -1.09
CA GLY A 504 0.07 2.22 -1.56
C GLY A 504 1.09 2.02 -2.68
N GLU A 505 1.97 3.00 -2.96
CA GLU A 505 3.01 2.86 -3.99
C GLU A 505 3.91 1.66 -3.81
N MET A 506 4.23 1.31 -2.55
CA MET A 506 4.99 0.10 -2.23
C MET A 506 4.38 -1.18 -2.83
N LEU A 507 3.04 -1.24 -2.97
CA LEU A 507 2.32 -2.41 -3.49
C LEU A 507 2.41 -2.54 -5.03
N SER A 508 2.80 -1.48 -5.74
CA SER A 508 2.91 -1.47 -7.21
C SER A 508 4.23 -2.08 -7.67
N VAL A 509 4.29 -3.40 -7.64
CA VAL A 509 5.44 -4.18 -8.10
C VAL A 509 5.40 -4.31 -9.63
N LYS A 510 6.49 -3.90 -10.28
CA LYS A 510 6.77 -4.08 -11.71
C LYS A 510 7.59 -5.35 -11.89
N MET A 511 7.36 -6.07 -12.99
CA MET A 511 8.09 -7.31 -13.29
C MET A 511 8.66 -7.28 -14.71
N GLN A 512 9.84 -7.87 -14.87
CA GLN A 512 10.50 -8.06 -16.15
C GLN A 512 11.27 -9.38 -16.15
N GLU A 513 11.17 -10.12 -17.23
CA GLU A 513 11.97 -11.32 -17.46
C GLU A 513 13.35 -10.98 -18.01
N ASN A 514 14.34 -11.76 -17.61
CA ASN A 514 15.67 -11.75 -18.17
C ASN A 514 16.18 -13.19 -18.29
N MET A 515 16.04 -13.78 -19.48
CA MET A 515 16.28 -15.21 -19.73
C MET A 515 15.42 -16.07 -18.78
N GLU A 516 16.02 -16.96 -18.01
CA GLU A 516 15.30 -17.85 -17.08
C GLU A 516 14.87 -17.17 -15.76
N GLN A 517 15.20 -15.89 -15.56
CA GLN A 517 14.99 -15.18 -14.30
C GLN A 517 13.89 -14.14 -14.38
N VAL A 518 13.15 -13.92 -13.29
CA VAL A 518 12.17 -12.86 -13.19
C VAL A 518 12.64 -11.81 -12.21
N ARG A 519 12.78 -10.57 -12.68
CA ARG A 519 13.12 -9.42 -11.86
C ARG A 519 11.84 -8.70 -11.48
N ALA A 520 11.70 -8.38 -10.20
CA ALA A 520 10.57 -7.65 -9.66
C ALA A 520 11.05 -6.45 -8.86
N TRP A 521 10.43 -5.29 -9.04
CA TRP A 521 10.78 -4.09 -8.27
C TRP A 521 9.61 -3.17 -8.00
N SER A 522 9.69 -2.44 -6.89
CA SER A 522 8.76 -1.36 -6.51
C SER A 522 9.55 -0.16 -6.01
N THR A 523 9.04 1.04 -6.25
CA THR A 523 9.68 2.31 -5.89
C THR A 523 8.63 3.25 -5.31
N TRP A 524 8.93 3.89 -4.18
CA TRP A 524 8.03 4.82 -3.51
C TRP A 524 8.80 5.88 -2.73
N LYS A 525 8.10 6.90 -2.25
CA LYS A 525 8.66 7.96 -1.38
C LYS A 525 8.18 7.79 0.05
N GLU A 526 9.10 7.91 1.00
CA GLU A 526 8.81 7.72 2.42
C GLU A 526 9.64 8.66 3.32
N GLY A 527 9.04 9.17 4.38
CA GLY A 527 9.75 9.95 5.40
C GLY A 527 8.96 10.08 6.70
N THR A 528 9.51 10.83 7.66
CA THR A 528 8.87 11.08 8.97
C THR A 528 9.04 12.54 9.35
N SER A 529 7.96 13.18 9.81
CA SER A 529 8.01 14.55 10.33
C SER A 529 7.00 14.75 11.45
N ALA A 530 7.29 15.65 12.38
CA ALA A 530 6.28 16.24 13.24
C ALA A 530 5.56 17.38 12.51
N SER A 531 4.30 17.59 12.88
CA SER A 531 3.50 18.73 12.47
C SER A 531 3.87 19.96 13.32
N PHE A 532 4.05 19.75 14.62
CA PHE A 532 4.38 20.79 15.57
C PHE A 532 5.35 20.28 16.64
N THR A 533 6.61 20.72 16.60
CA THR A 533 7.60 20.39 17.64
C THR A 533 7.61 21.43 18.77
N GLY A 534 7.42 22.70 18.37
CA GLY A 534 7.63 23.88 19.18
C GLY A 534 8.42 24.94 18.40
N ARG A 535 8.89 25.96 19.11
CA ARG A 535 9.69 27.05 18.55
C ARG A 535 11.14 26.61 18.34
N ARG A 536 11.70 26.93 17.17
CA ARG A 536 13.10 26.74 16.84
C ARG A 536 13.96 27.90 17.35
N PHE A 537 15.11 27.57 17.92
CA PHE A 537 16.10 28.54 18.39
C PHE A 537 17.36 28.56 17.53
N SER A 538 18.07 29.69 17.54
CA SER A 538 19.33 29.81 16.76
C SER A 538 20.51 29.21 17.51
N THR A 539 20.43 29.20 18.84
CA THR A 539 21.48 28.67 19.72
C THR A 539 20.88 27.81 20.83
N LYS A 540 21.71 26.90 21.36
CA LYS A 540 21.35 26.09 22.53
C LYS A 540 20.99 26.96 23.75
N ASP A 541 21.75 28.02 24.01
CA ASP A 541 21.50 28.91 25.15
C ASP A 541 20.13 29.61 25.09
N GLU A 542 19.67 29.98 23.88
CA GLU A 542 18.32 30.54 23.69
C GLU A 542 17.23 29.51 23.99
N MET A 543 17.39 28.28 23.49
CA MET A 543 16.48 27.17 23.77
C MET A 543 16.46 26.82 25.26
N ASP A 544 17.62 26.80 25.92
CA ASP A 544 17.72 26.46 27.33
C ASP A 544 17.04 27.53 28.21
N LYS A 545 17.18 28.83 27.85
CA LYS A 545 16.47 29.95 28.51
C LYS A 545 14.96 29.92 28.31
N ASN A 546 14.49 29.40 27.19
CA ASN A 546 13.06 29.24 26.92
C ASN A 546 12.37 28.27 27.88
N ASN A 547 13.13 27.35 28.47
CA ASN A 547 12.63 26.39 29.46
C ASN A 547 11.29 25.73 29.07
N TYR A 548 11.24 25.12 27.88
CA TYR A 548 10.11 24.32 27.38
C TYR A 548 8.79 25.07 27.08
N GLU A 549 8.72 26.40 27.23
CA GLU A 549 7.49 27.20 27.12
C GLU A 549 6.59 26.91 25.90
N TRP A 550 7.19 26.67 24.72
CA TRP A 550 6.47 26.43 23.47
C TRP A 550 6.61 25.00 22.94
N GLN A 551 7.13 24.08 23.74
CA GLN A 551 7.44 22.70 23.30
C GLN A 551 6.19 21.81 23.39
N GLN A 552 5.92 21.03 22.34
CA GLN A 552 4.77 20.09 22.31
C GLN A 552 5.20 18.62 22.27
N ILE A 553 6.50 18.36 22.10
CA ILE A 553 7.06 17.02 22.11
C ILE A 553 8.12 16.97 23.21
N PHE A 554 7.87 16.17 24.23
CA PHE A 554 8.80 15.95 25.33
C PHE A 554 9.44 14.58 25.18
N ILE A 555 10.75 14.52 25.25
CA ILE A 555 11.52 13.27 25.20
C ILE A 555 12.50 13.23 26.34
N ASN A 556 12.81 12.02 26.83
CA ASN A 556 14.00 11.86 27.64
C ASN A 556 15.25 11.96 26.75
N LEU A 557 16.38 12.35 27.33
CA LEU A 557 17.68 12.19 26.67
C LEU A 557 18.04 10.70 26.66
N PHE A 558 17.51 9.92 25.73
CA PHE A 558 17.75 8.45 25.66
C PHE A 558 19.17 8.07 25.16
N ALA A 559 20.17 8.92 25.44
CA ALA A 559 21.57 8.70 25.16
C ALA A 559 22.25 7.90 26.28
N THR A 560 23.19 7.03 25.92
CA THR A 560 24.00 6.33 26.91
C THR A 560 25.28 7.11 27.22
N THR A 561 25.59 7.26 28.51
CA THR A 561 26.87 7.81 28.95
C THR A 561 28.04 6.92 28.51
N ILE A 562 29.05 7.51 27.88
CA ILE A 562 30.30 6.85 27.51
C ILE A 562 31.12 6.59 28.78
N THR A 563 31.49 5.34 29.02
CA THR A 563 32.33 4.92 30.15
C THR A 563 33.79 4.77 29.73
N ASP A 564 34.21 3.53 29.50
CA ASP A 564 35.53 3.04 29.09
C ASP A 564 35.60 2.74 27.59
N LYS A 565 34.45 2.61 26.94
CA LYS A 565 34.32 2.35 25.50
C LYS A 565 33.03 2.92 24.91
N VAL A 566 32.99 3.01 23.58
CA VAL A 566 31.78 3.34 22.81
C VAL A 566 31.23 2.03 22.26
N ASP A 567 30.03 1.62 22.70
CA ASP A 567 29.46 0.29 22.37
C ASP A 567 28.08 0.42 21.72
N GLY A 568 27.96 -0.06 20.49
CA GLY A 568 26.74 0.01 19.70
C GLY A 568 25.58 -0.85 20.22
N ASN A 569 25.81 -1.73 21.20
CA ASN A 569 24.73 -2.44 21.91
C ASN A 569 24.02 -1.55 22.93
N ASN A 570 24.67 -0.51 23.44
CA ASN A 570 24.10 0.40 24.43
C ASN A 570 23.13 1.43 23.81
N GLY A 571 23.13 1.54 22.49
CA GLY A 571 22.29 2.47 21.76
C GLY A 571 23.07 3.15 20.66
N PHE A 572 22.33 3.87 19.82
CA PHE A 572 22.92 4.61 18.72
C PHE A 572 23.43 5.99 19.15
N TRP A 573 22.87 6.57 20.22
CA TRP A 573 23.26 7.87 20.76
C TRP A 573 24.06 7.69 22.04
N GLN A 574 25.29 8.20 22.04
CA GLN A 574 26.22 8.12 23.16
C GLN A 574 26.75 9.52 23.50
N ILE A 575 26.81 9.83 24.79
CA ILE A 575 27.15 11.17 25.28
C ILE A 575 28.25 11.11 26.34
N THR A 576 29.12 12.12 26.38
CA THR A 576 30.09 12.26 27.48
C THR A 576 29.45 12.96 28.68
N ASP A 577 29.79 12.56 29.89
CA ASP A 577 29.45 13.28 31.12
C ASP A 577 30.65 13.31 32.08
N SER A 578 30.46 13.85 33.29
CA SER A 578 31.53 13.95 34.30
C SER A 578 32.19 12.61 34.66
N THR A 579 31.49 11.49 34.50
CA THR A 579 31.97 10.12 34.79
C THR A 579 32.74 9.48 33.63
N THR A 580 32.68 10.06 32.43
CA THR A 580 33.34 9.53 31.24
C THR A 580 34.85 9.43 31.43
N THR A 581 35.40 8.25 31.10
CA THR A 581 36.85 7.98 31.16
C THR A 581 37.49 7.99 29.78
N LEU A 582 36.77 7.56 28.75
CA LEU A 582 37.24 7.54 27.36
C LEU A 582 36.84 8.83 26.62
N THR A 583 37.78 9.74 26.43
CA THR A 583 37.59 10.95 25.61
C THR A 583 38.18 10.83 24.22
N THR A 584 39.11 9.89 23.98
CA THR A 584 39.67 9.63 22.65
C THR A 584 39.07 8.34 22.11
N ILE A 585 38.24 8.46 21.07
CA ILE A 585 37.46 7.36 20.52
C ILE A 585 38.14 6.88 19.25
N THR A 586 38.44 5.59 19.21
CA THR A 586 39.16 4.94 18.11
C THR A 586 38.34 3.85 17.43
N ASP A 587 37.25 3.41 18.06
CA ASP A 587 36.29 2.43 17.54
C ASP A 587 34.90 2.63 18.14
N ILE A 588 33.89 2.04 17.50
CA ILE A 588 32.57 1.79 18.07
C ILE A 588 32.39 0.28 18.08
N GLU A 589 32.54 -0.34 19.25
CA GLU A 589 32.40 -1.79 19.41
C GLU A 589 30.96 -2.21 19.08
N ASN A 590 30.79 -3.43 18.56
CA ASN A 590 29.47 -3.99 18.20
C ASN A 590 28.63 -3.10 17.26
N ALA A 591 29.28 -2.23 16.48
CA ALA A 591 28.62 -1.44 15.45
C ALA A 591 27.95 -2.35 14.42
N LYS A 592 26.67 -2.07 14.11
CA LYS A 592 25.87 -2.85 13.16
C LYS A 592 25.77 -2.15 11.82
N ALA A 593 25.87 -2.91 10.74
CA ALA A 593 25.67 -2.40 9.39
C ALA A 593 24.27 -1.75 9.26
N GLY A 594 24.23 -0.55 8.69
CA GLY A 594 22.97 0.21 8.52
C GLY A 594 22.46 0.93 9.77
N VAL A 595 23.24 1.01 10.85
CA VAL A 595 22.94 1.85 12.02
C VAL A 595 23.92 3.02 12.05
N ALA A 596 23.40 4.24 12.12
CA ALA A 596 24.21 5.42 12.37
C ALA A 596 24.38 5.62 13.88
N TYR A 597 25.58 5.97 14.31
CA TYR A 597 25.93 6.23 15.70
C TYR A 597 26.25 7.72 15.89
N CYS A 598 25.67 8.34 16.91
CA CYS A 598 25.94 9.71 17.33
C CYS A 598 26.80 9.70 18.59
N ILE A 599 27.92 10.42 18.56
CA ILE A 599 28.80 10.66 19.70
C ILE A 599 28.74 12.15 20.01
N GLU A 600 28.23 12.50 21.18
CA GLU A 600 27.96 13.87 21.59
C GLU A 600 28.74 14.26 22.86
N CYS A 601 29.12 15.53 22.93
CA CYS A 601 29.72 16.12 24.11
C CYS A 601 28.64 16.61 25.09
N GLY A 602 28.50 15.96 26.24
CA GLY A 602 27.60 16.40 27.31
C GLY A 602 28.30 17.17 28.43
N ASP A 603 29.63 17.10 28.53
CA ASP A 603 30.40 17.77 29.59
C ASP A 603 31.65 18.47 29.04
N LYS A 604 31.82 19.76 29.39
CA LYS A 604 32.94 20.61 28.93
C LYS A 604 34.32 20.10 29.37
N THR A 605 34.39 19.30 30.42
CA THR A 605 35.63 18.69 30.93
C THR A 605 35.98 17.38 30.23
N LYS A 606 35.02 16.77 29.52
CA LYS A 606 35.14 15.47 28.83
C LYS A 606 34.81 15.59 27.35
N LEU A 607 35.61 16.40 26.65
CA LEU A 607 35.44 16.65 25.21
C LEU A 607 35.85 15.41 24.39
N PRO A 608 34.92 14.76 23.65
CA PRO A 608 35.26 13.63 22.78
C PRO A 608 36.13 14.05 21.59
N LYS A 609 37.05 13.16 21.19
CA LYS A 609 38.01 13.35 20.11
C LYS A 609 38.12 12.09 19.26
N ILE A 610 38.17 12.26 17.94
CA ILE A 610 38.35 11.18 16.96
C ILE A 610 39.40 11.64 15.95
N ALA A 611 40.48 10.87 15.82
CA ALA A 611 41.48 11.09 14.78
C ALA A 611 40.97 10.55 13.44
N GLN A 612 41.26 11.25 12.33
CA GLN A 612 41.00 10.75 10.98
C GLN A 612 42.04 9.68 10.61
N SER A 613 41.88 8.49 11.19
CA SER A 613 42.81 7.37 11.05
C SER A 613 42.14 6.06 11.45
N GLY A 614 42.75 4.93 11.09
CA GLY A 614 42.24 3.61 11.45
C GLY A 614 40.82 3.39 10.93
N LYS A 615 39.89 3.02 11.82
CA LYS A 615 38.47 2.82 11.45
C LYS A 615 37.73 4.12 11.11
N PHE A 616 38.30 5.28 11.45
CA PHE A 616 37.73 6.60 11.18
C PHE A 616 38.51 7.36 10.10
N ASP A 617 39.30 6.69 9.25
CA ASP A 617 40.03 7.34 8.17
C ASP A 617 39.12 8.01 7.11
N SER A 618 37.85 7.57 7.03
CA SER A 618 36.86 7.98 6.04
C SER A 618 35.91 9.09 6.54
N ILE A 619 36.19 9.69 7.70
CA ILE A 619 35.52 10.92 8.13
C ILE A 619 36.11 12.14 7.39
N THR A 620 35.38 13.26 7.36
CA THR A 620 35.80 14.44 6.56
C THR A 620 37.06 15.12 7.10
N ALA A 621 37.23 15.14 8.42
CA ALA A 621 38.41 15.65 9.12
C ALA A 621 38.43 15.09 10.54
N ALA A 622 39.56 15.18 11.26
CA ALA A 622 39.60 14.86 12.68
C ALA A 622 38.49 15.62 13.45
N PHE A 623 37.86 14.97 14.41
CA PHE A 623 36.82 15.55 15.25
C PHE A 623 37.39 15.83 16.63
N THR A 624 37.14 17.03 17.13
CA THR A 624 37.45 17.45 18.50
C THR A 624 36.34 18.36 18.95
N ALA A 625 35.54 17.91 19.91
CA ALA A 625 34.50 18.74 20.50
C ALA A 625 35.12 19.97 21.18
N THR A 626 34.40 21.10 21.11
CA THR A 626 34.80 22.39 21.69
C THR A 626 33.80 22.91 22.72
N ALA A 627 32.53 22.49 22.61
CA ALA A 627 31.45 22.87 23.50
C ALA A 627 30.48 21.70 23.76
N VAL A 628 29.66 21.83 24.80
CA VAL A 628 28.54 20.91 25.06
C VAL A 628 27.53 21.04 23.92
N GLY A 629 27.05 19.90 23.42
CA GLY A 629 26.21 19.81 22.23
C GLY A 629 26.98 19.69 20.91
N ASP A 630 28.32 19.73 20.93
CA ASP A 630 29.12 19.32 19.78
C ASP A 630 29.03 17.79 19.61
N TYR A 631 28.83 17.31 18.39
CA TYR A 631 28.66 15.89 18.10
C TYR A 631 29.24 15.51 16.74
N ILE A 632 29.43 14.21 16.55
CA ILE A 632 29.67 13.61 15.25
C ILE A 632 28.78 12.39 15.08
N MET A 633 28.12 12.31 13.92
CA MET A 633 27.29 11.18 13.54
C MET A 633 27.96 10.41 12.39
N VAL A 634 28.15 9.11 12.60
CA VAL A 634 28.86 8.23 11.67
C VAL A 634 28.07 6.97 11.37
N ILE A 635 28.33 6.34 10.23
CA ILE A 635 27.76 5.05 9.87
C ILE A 635 28.87 4.07 9.46
N LEU A 636 28.69 2.80 9.81
CA LEU A 636 29.61 1.74 9.39
C LEU A 636 29.38 1.40 7.90
N GLY A 637 30.41 1.60 7.08
CA GLY A 637 30.47 1.16 5.69
C GLY A 637 30.73 -0.34 5.55
N ALA A 638 30.50 -0.87 4.35
CA ALA A 638 30.75 -2.28 4.03
C ALA A 638 32.23 -2.68 4.14
N ASP A 639 33.13 -1.69 4.12
CA ASP A 639 34.58 -1.78 4.32
C ASP A 639 34.98 -1.80 5.81
N ASN A 640 34.02 -1.89 6.73
CA ASN A 640 34.22 -1.78 8.18
C ASN A 640 34.84 -0.44 8.63
N LYS A 641 34.67 0.62 7.83
CA LYS A 641 35.12 1.97 8.16
C LYS A 641 33.93 2.87 8.46
N PHE A 642 34.12 3.81 9.38
CA PHE A 642 33.11 4.79 9.73
C PHE A 642 33.15 5.97 8.77
N ARG A 643 32.00 6.24 8.15
CA ARG A 643 31.79 7.39 7.26
C ARG A 643 30.93 8.40 7.98
N GLU A 644 31.29 9.66 7.85
CA GLU A 644 30.60 10.75 8.52
C GLU A 644 29.34 11.18 7.79
N LEU A 645 28.22 11.24 8.51
CA LEU A 645 26.94 11.72 8.02
C LEU A 645 26.72 13.21 8.32
N GLU A 646 27.02 13.63 9.55
CA GLU A 646 27.02 15.04 9.95
C GLU A 646 27.90 15.26 11.19
N ARG A 647 28.27 16.51 11.42
CA ARG A 647 28.96 16.96 12.63
C ARG A 647 28.47 18.32 13.10
N CYS A 648 28.61 18.59 14.38
CA CYS A 648 28.51 19.92 14.96
C CYS A 648 29.79 20.23 15.73
N VAL A 649 30.43 21.36 15.42
CA VAL A 649 31.61 21.85 16.13
C VAL A 649 31.45 23.34 16.39
N GLY A 650 31.57 23.76 17.65
CA GLY A 650 31.35 25.14 18.08
C GLY A 650 29.93 25.61 17.80
N GLY A 651 28.94 24.73 17.91
CA GLY A 651 27.53 25.03 17.59
C GLY A 651 27.21 25.13 16.09
N LYS A 652 28.19 24.92 15.20
CA LYS A 652 27.99 24.94 13.75
C LYS A 652 27.77 23.53 13.21
N ARG A 653 26.51 23.21 12.88
CA ARG A 653 26.12 21.96 12.22
C ARG A 653 26.52 21.95 10.74
N THR A 654 27.15 20.86 10.30
CA THR A 654 27.55 20.58 8.92
C THR A 654 27.08 19.20 8.51
N ILE A 655 26.38 19.08 7.38
CA ILE A 655 25.86 17.81 6.86
C ILE A 655 26.70 17.34 5.68
N ASN A 656 27.01 16.05 5.63
CA ASN A 656 27.62 15.42 4.47
C ASN A 656 26.59 15.27 3.34
N LYS A 657 26.61 16.21 2.40
CA LYS A 657 25.68 16.28 1.26
C LYS A 657 25.77 15.08 0.32
N GLU A 658 26.92 14.39 0.29
CA GLU A 658 27.11 13.23 -0.58
C GLU A 658 26.34 12.01 -0.06
N LEU A 659 26.34 11.82 1.27
CA LEU A 659 25.66 10.71 1.94
C LEU A 659 24.21 11.05 2.32
N GLN A 660 23.91 12.32 2.61
CA GLN A 660 22.60 12.79 3.09
C GLN A 660 22.06 14.01 2.30
N PRO A 661 21.85 13.89 0.97
CA PRO A 661 21.44 14.99 0.11
C PRO A 661 20.08 15.64 0.46
N ASN A 662 19.16 14.87 1.04
CA ASN A 662 17.78 15.32 1.27
C ASN A 662 17.58 15.99 2.64
N VAL A 663 18.52 15.82 3.58
CA VAL A 663 18.40 16.35 4.94
C VAL A 663 18.37 17.89 4.93
N PRO A 664 17.45 18.54 5.67
CA PRO A 664 17.40 20.00 5.77
C PRO A 664 18.71 20.61 6.29
N GLY A 665 19.22 21.61 5.58
CA GLY A 665 20.54 22.22 5.80
C GLY A 665 21.66 21.65 4.90
N GLY A 666 21.37 20.59 4.13
CA GLY A 666 22.31 19.96 3.19
C GLY A 666 22.37 20.61 1.80
N ARG A 667 21.74 21.76 1.53
CA ARG A 667 21.89 22.50 0.27
C ARG A 667 22.52 23.86 0.51
#